data_AF-D9PWW1-F1
#
_entry.id   AF-D9PWW1-F1
#
_cell.length_a   1.000
_cell.length_b   1.000
_cell.length_c   1.000
_cell.angle_alpha   90.00
_cell.angle_beta   90.00
_cell.angle_gamma   90.00
#
_symmetry.space_group_name_H-M   'P 1'
#
loop_
_entity.id
_entity.type
_entity.pdbx_description
1 polymer ?
#
loop_
_entity_poly.entity_id
_entity_poly.type
_entity_poly.pdbx_seq_one_letter_code
_entity_poly.pdbx_strand_id
1 'polypeptide(L)'
;MRRLLFFLAILSFFCFLGSSSAVSLSYNEICDASKLIGNYTAQHEKIPSQVVINGKNVSADDYLYASSTTIINLDQARRVGLSFNSMASPPSPSGTGTGTLQKAGYLQVAKNVKAFMESYGRSPNYASTAIGQIRPESLIYANARIINFYNSTGRLPNHVTVKYVTGKAGTLTRPRADYTYTIQGYNVQFQDKSTGTIQYYKWDFGDQSTSTQKNPVHAYKPGTYKATLTIQAYGITDTKTMTLEVMLATVHVNSTATSSGKPLNLTFKIPLNDTVKWISIGAIASGLFNETIFLVEDGIAYKLAEVTNPFYQANSQSQREIVWQVIAGLNRLIEIYTKLGAEPQVNEYLNNFNLTQAEKTFILTNYNKCIDPLQVSVEYPGEEKVTIANITFPGNKSTRTLLLLYTNGQYIHPPGETGPNIIINDTLIWEASNYDAIITYTLATGKITNQTLQKWLNRTYEPGPLKAAYGTFLTGLEVIYLHDLIAEEAATRYNVTWTRTMPVMVSAGDHALGTWISLECNHNMAVKAEGTPENIKAFNYARTSAINPIEYYVMEALFPGSDPTSAPTTGIGLTLLNGGSLNILESENYTLISDGQGRYLIIDHVTGIVRDMIYAFMGAYCYYHQQTEWARELGQAIIFSEKLDSLLDGNGTVNLEGLDDSIKKAYIGLVISMYIALEGPMAFVDILNYALVGQGLIGLNMAAYATIIAYTGLLNITDDIKEFIIEHQTYIPKDIIDILLTVFGYVSKGGAGAILGSIGFCMWFGDKILSFRDYYLPKEYWKYISYHRSWYDGYELRCYVGEDHCIHYIEIPKNPDGSLRWDEAVYI
;
A
#
# COMPACT_ATOMS: atom_id res chain seq x y z
N MET A 1 15.04 -54.89 -54.70
CA MET A 1 15.25 -53.61 -53.97
C MET A 1 15.15 -52.35 -54.83
N ARG A 2 15.80 -52.24 -56.00
CA ARG A 2 15.74 -51.00 -56.84
C ARG A 2 14.36 -50.65 -57.45
N ARG A 3 13.43 -51.60 -57.62
CA ARG A 3 12.05 -51.31 -58.07
C ARG A 3 11.08 -50.93 -56.94
N LEU A 4 11.40 -51.27 -55.69
CA LEU A 4 10.59 -50.90 -54.52
C LEU A 4 10.92 -49.46 -54.05
N LEU A 5 12.18 -49.04 -54.19
CA LEU A 5 12.63 -47.66 -53.92
C LEU A 5 12.09 -46.64 -54.94
N PHE A 6 11.83 -47.05 -56.19
CA PHE A 6 11.24 -46.15 -57.19
C PHE A 6 9.73 -45.94 -56.98
N PHE A 7 9.02 -46.95 -56.46
CA PHE A 7 7.59 -46.83 -56.11
C PHE A 7 7.39 -46.04 -54.80
N LEU A 8 8.29 -46.16 -53.82
CA LEU A 8 8.27 -45.34 -52.58
C LEU A 8 8.71 -43.89 -52.81
N ALA A 9 9.56 -43.61 -53.83
CA ALA A 9 9.90 -42.25 -54.24
C ALA A 9 8.73 -41.55 -54.98
N ILE A 10 7.89 -42.28 -55.72
CA ILE A 10 6.72 -41.71 -56.40
C ILE A 10 5.54 -41.53 -55.42
N LEU A 11 5.43 -42.37 -54.37
CA LEU A 11 4.43 -42.17 -53.31
C LEU A 11 4.79 -41.04 -52.33
N SER A 12 6.07 -40.70 -52.18
CA SER A 12 6.52 -39.53 -51.41
C SER A 12 6.56 -38.22 -52.24
N PHE A 13 6.45 -38.30 -53.57
CA PHE A 13 6.28 -37.12 -54.44
C PHE A 13 4.82 -36.69 -54.66
N PHE A 14 3.83 -37.54 -54.29
CA PHE A 14 2.41 -37.20 -54.33
C PHE A 14 1.75 -36.91 -52.97
N CYS A 15 2.50 -36.98 -51.87
CA CYS A 15 2.02 -36.57 -50.52
C CYS A 15 2.48 -35.16 -50.09
N PHE A 16 3.09 -34.39 -50.99
CA PHE A 16 3.25 -32.93 -50.87
C PHE A 16 2.33 -32.19 -51.86
N LEU A 17 1.09 -32.65 -52.03
CA LEU A 17 0.02 -31.71 -52.34
C LEU A 17 -0.23 -30.95 -51.04
N GLY A 18 0.34 -29.74 -50.99
CA GLY A 18 0.28 -28.87 -49.84
C GLY A 18 -1.12 -28.87 -49.23
N SER A 19 -1.19 -29.03 -47.91
CA SER A 19 -2.39 -28.76 -47.16
C SER A 19 -2.82 -27.33 -47.52
N SER A 20 -3.78 -27.17 -48.43
CA SER A 20 -4.31 -25.85 -48.75
C SER A 20 -4.97 -25.37 -47.47
N SER A 21 -4.39 -24.36 -46.79
CA SER A 21 -4.99 -23.86 -45.55
C SER A 21 -6.39 -23.36 -45.88
N ALA A 22 -7.41 -23.92 -45.23
CA ALA A 22 -8.77 -23.44 -45.38
C ALA A 22 -8.84 -21.99 -44.90
N VAL A 23 -9.33 -21.09 -45.76
CA VAL A 23 -9.57 -19.68 -45.45
C VAL A 23 -11.03 -19.54 -45.03
N SER A 24 -11.28 -18.94 -43.87
CA SER A 24 -12.64 -18.66 -43.38
C SER A 24 -12.81 -17.19 -43.02
N LEU A 25 -13.73 -16.50 -43.69
CA LEU A 25 -13.98 -15.07 -43.55
C LEU A 25 -15.45 -14.80 -43.25
N SER A 26 -15.73 -14.01 -42.22
CA SER A 26 -17.04 -13.43 -41.99
C SER A 26 -17.37 -12.36 -43.06
N TYR A 27 -18.65 -12.02 -43.20
CA TYR A 27 -19.08 -10.97 -44.11
C TYR A 27 -18.38 -9.62 -43.81
N ASN A 28 -18.23 -9.26 -42.54
CA ASN A 28 -17.57 -8.02 -42.12
C ASN A 28 -16.08 -8.01 -42.50
N GLU A 29 -15.38 -9.14 -42.35
CA GLU A 29 -13.97 -9.25 -42.75
C GLU A 29 -13.79 -9.11 -44.27
N ILE A 30 -14.75 -9.59 -45.07
CA ILE A 30 -14.76 -9.38 -46.53
C ILE A 30 -15.01 -7.91 -46.87
N CYS A 31 -15.91 -7.23 -46.15
CA CYS A 31 -16.14 -5.79 -46.30
C CYS A 31 -14.88 -4.98 -45.94
N ASP A 32 -14.19 -5.36 -44.87
CA ASP A 32 -12.95 -4.72 -44.45
C ASP A 32 -11.83 -4.90 -45.49
N ALA A 33 -11.65 -6.12 -46.00
CA ALA A 33 -10.75 -6.40 -47.12
C ALA A 33 -11.11 -5.55 -48.36
N SER A 34 -12.40 -5.44 -48.68
CA SER A 34 -12.89 -4.65 -49.82
C SER A 34 -12.59 -3.16 -49.68
N LYS A 35 -12.68 -2.61 -48.47
CA LYS A 35 -12.31 -1.21 -48.19
C LYS A 35 -10.80 -1.00 -48.35
N LEU A 36 -9.97 -1.86 -47.73
CA LEU A 36 -8.51 -1.77 -47.84
C LEU A 36 -8.05 -1.87 -49.29
N ILE A 37 -8.51 -2.89 -50.02
CA ILE A 37 -8.14 -3.13 -51.44
C ILE A 37 -8.62 -1.96 -52.30
N GLY A 38 -9.88 -1.54 -52.15
CA GLY A 38 -10.45 -0.46 -52.95
C GLY A 38 -9.69 0.86 -52.80
N ASN A 39 -9.43 1.26 -51.55
CA ASN A 39 -8.77 2.53 -51.28
C ASN A 39 -7.26 2.50 -51.56
N TYR A 40 -6.58 1.39 -51.30
CA TYR A 40 -5.18 1.20 -51.70
C TYR A 40 -5.04 1.29 -53.23
N THR A 41 -5.87 0.56 -53.97
CA THR A 41 -5.78 0.53 -55.43
C THR A 41 -6.10 1.88 -56.06
N ALA A 42 -7.03 2.64 -55.46
CA ALA A 42 -7.32 4.00 -55.91
C ALA A 42 -6.14 4.97 -55.76
N GLN A 43 -5.23 4.72 -54.80
CA GLN A 43 -4.06 5.56 -54.53
C GLN A 43 -2.80 5.10 -55.27
N HIS A 44 -2.62 3.79 -55.47
CA HIS A 44 -1.37 3.20 -55.96
C HIS A 44 -1.45 2.62 -57.37
N GLU A 45 -2.62 2.60 -57.98
CA GLU A 45 -2.90 2.01 -59.31
C GLU A 45 -2.52 0.50 -59.43
N LYS A 46 -2.28 -0.15 -58.28
CA LYS A 46 -1.99 -1.58 -58.11
C LYS A 46 -2.87 -2.13 -56.99
N ILE A 47 -3.20 -3.42 -57.04
CA ILE A 47 -3.87 -4.07 -55.91
C ILE A 47 -2.84 -4.54 -54.87
N PRO A 48 -3.20 -4.68 -53.58
CA PRO A 48 -2.33 -5.35 -52.62
C PRO A 48 -2.14 -6.82 -53.01
N SER A 49 -0.96 -7.39 -52.78
CA SER A 49 -0.75 -8.83 -53.00
C SER A 49 -1.51 -9.67 -51.98
N GLN A 50 -1.71 -9.13 -50.79
CA GLN A 50 -2.39 -9.78 -49.68
C GLN A 50 -3.01 -8.75 -48.73
N VAL A 51 -4.13 -9.11 -48.12
CA VAL A 51 -4.66 -8.43 -46.94
C VAL A 51 -4.66 -9.38 -45.73
N VAL A 52 -4.34 -8.86 -44.55
CA VAL A 52 -4.36 -9.60 -43.29
C VAL A 52 -5.44 -9.01 -42.40
N ILE A 53 -6.51 -9.77 -42.17
CA ILE A 53 -7.66 -9.33 -41.36
C ILE A 53 -7.79 -10.26 -40.16
N ASN A 54 -7.71 -9.74 -38.94
CA ASN A 54 -7.79 -10.52 -37.70
C ASN A 54 -6.85 -11.74 -37.70
N GLY A 55 -5.61 -11.57 -38.19
CA GLY A 55 -4.60 -12.63 -38.30
C GLY A 55 -4.78 -13.59 -39.49
N LYS A 56 -5.85 -13.45 -40.28
CA LYS A 56 -6.11 -14.29 -41.44
C LYS A 56 -5.45 -13.72 -42.68
N ASN A 57 -4.60 -14.52 -43.32
CA ASN A 57 -3.95 -14.17 -44.58
C ASN A 57 -4.93 -14.39 -45.74
N VAL A 58 -5.25 -13.33 -46.47
CA VAL A 58 -6.13 -13.38 -47.65
C VAL A 58 -5.35 -12.84 -48.83
N SER A 59 -4.89 -13.73 -49.71
CA SER A 59 -4.22 -13.32 -50.94
C SER A 59 -5.19 -12.54 -51.86
N ALA A 60 -4.64 -11.79 -52.82
CA ALA A 60 -5.42 -11.15 -53.87
C ALA A 60 -6.38 -12.14 -54.58
N ASP A 61 -5.91 -13.39 -54.78
CA ASP A 61 -6.66 -14.43 -55.47
C ASP A 61 -7.75 -15.04 -54.56
N ASP A 62 -7.44 -15.28 -53.28
CA ASP A 62 -8.46 -15.65 -52.28
C ASP A 62 -9.58 -14.61 -52.22
N TYR A 63 -9.22 -13.33 -52.24
CA TYR A 63 -10.16 -12.24 -52.25
C TYR A 63 -10.99 -12.20 -53.55
N LEU A 64 -10.42 -12.48 -54.72
CA LEU A 64 -11.18 -12.54 -55.97
C LEU A 64 -12.30 -13.59 -55.88
N TYR A 65 -12.00 -14.76 -55.32
CA TYR A 65 -13.00 -15.80 -55.08
C TYR A 65 -14.05 -15.36 -54.06
N ALA A 66 -13.61 -14.90 -52.88
CA ALA A 66 -14.49 -14.49 -51.80
C ALA A 66 -15.42 -13.36 -52.26
N SER A 67 -14.87 -12.32 -52.89
CA SER A 67 -15.63 -11.16 -53.36
C SER A 67 -16.62 -11.50 -54.48
N SER A 68 -16.25 -12.36 -55.43
CA SER A 68 -17.17 -12.82 -56.49
C SER A 68 -18.34 -13.61 -55.89
N THR A 69 -18.06 -14.47 -54.91
CA THR A 69 -19.09 -15.23 -54.19
C THR A 69 -19.99 -14.31 -53.36
N THR A 70 -19.39 -13.34 -52.65
CA THR A 70 -20.14 -12.34 -51.87
C THR A 70 -21.07 -11.52 -52.75
N ILE A 71 -20.65 -11.07 -53.94
CA ILE A 71 -21.51 -10.30 -54.85
C ILE A 71 -22.75 -11.10 -55.27
N ILE A 72 -22.60 -12.41 -55.53
CA ILE A 72 -23.73 -13.31 -55.84
C ILE A 72 -24.68 -13.42 -54.66
N ASN A 73 -24.15 -13.60 -53.45
CA ASN A 73 -24.97 -13.68 -52.22
C ASN A 73 -25.70 -12.36 -51.94
N LEU A 74 -25.05 -11.23 -52.18
CA LEU A 74 -25.63 -9.89 -51.99
C LEU A 74 -26.75 -9.58 -52.99
N ASP A 75 -26.75 -10.19 -54.17
CA ASP A 75 -27.89 -10.09 -55.11
C ASP A 75 -29.16 -10.75 -54.54
N GLN A 76 -28.97 -11.75 -53.67
CA GLN A 76 -30.04 -12.41 -52.91
C GLN A 76 -30.25 -11.77 -51.52
N ALA A 77 -29.68 -10.59 -51.27
CA ALA A 77 -29.68 -9.90 -49.98
C ALA A 77 -29.09 -10.70 -48.80
N ARG A 78 -28.22 -11.69 -49.06
CA ARG A 78 -27.60 -12.54 -48.03
C ARG A 78 -26.22 -12.03 -47.63
N ARG A 79 -26.05 -11.70 -46.34
CA ARG A 79 -24.79 -11.24 -45.73
C ARG A 79 -24.09 -12.37 -44.98
N VAL A 80 -23.55 -13.34 -45.73
CA VAL A 80 -22.98 -14.57 -45.17
C VAL A 80 -21.46 -14.59 -45.27
N GLY A 81 -20.82 -15.20 -44.26
CA GLY A 81 -19.40 -15.55 -44.32
C GLY A 81 -19.13 -16.73 -45.25
N LEU A 82 -17.86 -16.99 -45.56
CA LEU A 82 -17.40 -18.00 -46.50
C LEU A 82 -16.26 -18.82 -45.89
N SER A 83 -16.22 -20.11 -46.21
CA SER A 83 -15.07 -20.99 -45.94
C SER A 83 -14.69 -21.69 -47.25
N PHE A 84 -13.41 -21.62 -47.64
CA PHE A 84 -12.92 -22.13 -48.91
C PHE A 84 -11.42 -22.47 -48.86
N ASN A 85 -10.95 -23.31 -49.76
CA ASN A 85 -9.51 -23.57 -49.92
C ASN A 85 -8.83 -22.39 -50.60
N SER A 86 -7.61 -22.05 -50.18
CA SER A 86 -6.87 -20.94 -50.79
C SER A 86 -6.66 -21.14 -52.30
N MET A 87 -6.72 -20.03 -53.04
CA MET A 87 -6.72 -19.99 -54.51
C MET A 87 -5.35 -19.61 -55.05
N ALA A 88 -4.83 -20.39 -56.00
CA ALA A 88 -3.56 -20.08 -56.64
C ALA A 88 -3.64 -18.90 -57.62
N SER A 89 -2.51 -18.22 -57.82
CA SER A 89 -2.37 -17.16 -58.82
C SER A 89 -2.52 -17.67 -60.27
N PRO A 90 -2.95 -16.81 -61.20
CA PRO A 90 -3.03 -17.16 -62.62
C PRO A 90 -1.62 -17.26 -63.22
N PRO A 91 -1.34 -18.22 -64.14
CA PRO A 91 -0.01 -18.41 -64.72
C PRO A 91 0.40 -17.28 -65.68
N SER A 92 -0.57 -16.63 -66.34
CA SER A 92 -0.30 -15.60 -67.35
C SER A 92 -1.46 -14.59 -67.41
N PRO A 93 -1.62 -13.75 -66.37
CA PRO A 93 -2.70 -12.76 -66.33
C PRO A 93 -2.60 -11.80 -67.52
N SER A 94 -3.71 -11.58 -68.20
CA SER A 94 -3.79 -10.80 -69.45
C SER A 94 -5.15 -10.12 -69.58
N GLY A 95 -5.31 -9.26 -70.58
CA GLY A 95 -6.56 -8.51 -70.84
C GLY A 95 -6.45 -7.02 -70.53
N THR A 96 -7.11 -6.21 -71.35
CA THR A 96 -7.11 -4.74 -71.32
C THR A 96 -8.52 -4.13 -71.29
N GLY A 97 -9.55 -4.96 -71.15
CA GLY A 97 -10.94 -4.54 -71.15
C GLY A 97 -11.24 -3.52 -70.05
N THR A 98 -11.83 -2.40 -70.45
CA THR A 98 -12.25 -1.29 -69.58
C THR A 98 -13.58 -0.72 -70.05
N GLY A 99 -14.29 -0.03 -69.18
CA GLY A 99 -15.61 0.52 -69.48
C GLY A 99 -16.67 0.09 -68.47
N THR A 100 -17.94 0.26 -68.81
CA THR A 100 -19.05 0.07 -67.87
C THR A 100 -19.73 -1.29 -68.05
N LEU A 101 -19.82 -2.06 -66.97
CA LEU A 101 -20.65 -3.25 -66.88
C LEU A 101 -21.94 -2.92 -66.12
N GLN A 102 -23.09 -3.20 -66.73
CA GLN A 102 -24.39 -3.14 -66.05
C GLN A 102 -24.51 -4.25 -64.98
N LYS A 103 -25.48 -4.12 -64.07
CA LYS A 103 -25.73 -5.08 -62.98
C LYS A 103 -25.73 -6.54 -63.42
N ALA A 104 -26.50 -6.86 -64.45
CA ALA A 104 -26.55 -8.20 -65.01
C ALA A 104 -25.18 -8.67 -65.52
N GLY A 105 -24.41 -7.76 -66.13
CA GLY A 105 -23.09 -8.04 -66.70
C GLY A 105 -22.06 -8.39 -65.62
N TYR A 106 -21.87 -7.53 -64.61
CA TYR A 106 -20.87 -7.85 -63.58
C TYR A 106 -21.30 -9.03 -62.69
N LEU A 107 -22.60 -9.27 -62.50
CA LEU A 107 -23.09 -10.45 -61.79
C LEU A 107 -22.80 -11.74 -62.56
N GLN A 108 -22.96 -11.72 -63.88
CA GLN A 108 -22.57 -12.86 -64.73
C GLN A 108 -21.07 -13.10 -64.69
N VAL A 109 -20.26 -12.04 -64.69
CA VAL A 109 -18.80 -12.16 -64.52
C VAL A 109 -18.45 -12.80 -63.18
N ALA A 110 -19.06 -12.36 -62.08
CA ALA A 110 -18.84 -12.96 -60.75
C ALA A 110 -19.19 -14.46 -60.72
N LYS A 111 -20.30 -14.87 -61.34
CA LYS A 111 -20.70 -16.28 -61.48
C LYS A 111 -19.67 -17.08 -62.27
N ASN A 112 -19.23 -16.58 -63.43
CA ASN A 112 -18.27 -17.25 -64.29
C ASN A 112 -16.89 -17.38 -63.62
N VAL A 113 -16.42 -16.32 -62.96
CA VAL A 113 -15.15 -16.31 -62.23
C VAL A 113 -15.19 -17.30 -61.07
N LYS A 114 -16.26 -17.29 -60.25
CA LYS A 114 -16.45 -18.25 -59.17
C LYS A 114 -16.40 -19.70 -59.70
N ALA A 115 -17.18 -20.02 -60.73
CA ALA A 115 -17.24 -21.37 -61.30
C ALA A 115 -15.88 -21.83 -61.87
N PHE A 116 -15.14 -20.93 -62.51
CA PHE A 116 -13.78 -21.21 -62.96
C PHE A 116 -12.85 -21.55 -61.79
N MET A 117 -12.86 -20.71 -60.74
CA MET A 117 -11.99 -20.89 -59.58
C MET A 117 -12.31 -22.16 -58.80
N GLU A 118 -13.58 -22.56 -58.71
CA GLU A 118 -14.01 -23.84 -58.13
C GLU A 118 -13.51 -25.05 -58.95
N SER A 119 -13.45 -24.91 -60.28
CA SER A 119 -13.04 -26.00 -61.18
C SER A 119 -11.52 -26.17 -61.27
N TYR A 120 -10.76 -25.07 -61.17
CA TYR A 120 -9.32 -25.07 -61.43
C TYR A 120 -8.46 -24.72 -60.21
N GLY A 121 -9.05 -24.36 -59.07
CA GLY A 121 -8.31 -24.02 -57.84
C GLY A 121 -7.42 -22.77 -57.94
N ARG A 122 -7.66 -21.91 -58.95
CA ARG A 122 -6.85 -20.73 -59.25
C ARG A 122 -7.64 -19.63 -59.92
N SER A 123 -7.16 -18.39 -59.83
CA SER A 123 -7.69 -17.25 -60.58
C SER A 123 -7.58 -17.47 -62.11
N PRO A 124 -8.54 -16.98 -62.92
CA PRO A 124 -8.44 -17.03 -64.38
C PRO A 124 -7.35 -16.09 -64.90
N ASN A 125 -6.83 -16.31 -66.11
CA ASN A 125 -5.93 -15.33 -66.76
C ASN A 125 -6.66 -14.04 -67.15
N TYR A 126 -7.96 -14.13 -67.47
CA TYR A 126 -8.88 -13.03 -67.76
C TYR A 126 -10.34 -13.51 -67.65
N ALA A 127 -11.29 -12.58 -67.53
CA ALA A 127 -12.71 -12.83 -67.76
C ALA A 127 -13.17 -12.17 -69.06
N SER A 128 -13.77 -12.93 -69.97
CA SER A 128 -14.34 -12.41 -71.22
C SER A 128 -15.68 -11.73 -70.96
N THR A 129 -15.83 -10.48 -71.42
CA THR A 129 -17.03 -9.67 -71.22
C THR A 129 -17.41 -8.87 -72.45
N ALA A 130 -18.56 -8.18 -72.42
CA ALA A 130 -18.98 -7.25 -73.46
C ALA A 130 -18.03 -6.05 -73.66
N ILE A 131 -17.20 -5.73 -72.66
CA ILE A 131 -16.20 -4.65 -72.73
C ILE A 131 -14.78 -5.19 -72.99
N GLY A 132 -14.67 -6.42 -73.49
CA GLY A 132 -13.40 -7.12 -73.75
C GLY A 132 -12.96 -8.04 -72.62
N GLN A 133 -11.71 -8.52 -72.71
CA GLN A 133 -11.09 -9.39 -71.71
C GLN A 133 -10.59 -8.56 -70.52
N ILE A 134 -11.16 -8.78 -69.35
CA ILE A 134 -10.79 -8.07 -68.11
C ILE A 134 -9.81 -8.94 -67.32
N ARG A 135 -8.66 -8.37 -66.96
CA ARG A 135 -7.65 -9.05 -66.15
C ARG A 135 -8.04 -9.18 -64.66
N PRO A 136 -7.51 -10.16 -63.92
CA PRO A 136 -7.88 -10.44 -62.53
C PRO A 136 -7.75 -9.26 -61.57
N GLU A 137 -6.71 -8.44 -61.69
CA GLU A 137 -6.50 -7.29 -60.79
C GLU A 137 -7.58 -6.22 -60.98
N SER A 138 -8.02 -6.03 -62.23
CA SER A 138 -9.11 -5.10 -62.55
C SER A 138 -10.46 -5.64 -62.04
N LEU A 139 -10.66 -6.97 -62.02
CA LEU A 139 -11.84 -7.61 -61.41
C LEU A 139 -11.84 -7.45 -59.89
N ILE A 140 -10.70 -7.69 -59.23
CA ILE A 140 -10.53 -7.49 -57.79
C ILE A 140 -10.91 -6.07 -57.39
N TYR A 141 -10.40 -5.07 -58.11
CA TYR A 141 -10.71 -3.68 -57.84
C TYR A 141 -12.17 -3.29 -58.14
N ALA A 142 -12.77 -3.85 -59.19
CA ALA A 142 -14.20 -3.68 -59.47
C ALA A 142 -15.07 -4.29 -58.37
N ASN A 143 -14.75 -5.52 -57.94
CA ASN A 143 -15.46 -6.23 -56.87
C ASN A 143 -15.39 -5.47 -55.54
N ALA A 144 -14.21 -4.98 -55.16
CA ALA A 144 -14.04 -4.14 -53.96
C ALA A 144 -14.97 -2.92 -53.97
N ARG A 145 -15.06 -2.21 -55.11
CA ARG A 145 -15.97 -1.06 -55.25
C ARG A 145 -17.44 -1.45 -55.20
N ILE A 146 -17.84 -2.59 -55.76
CA ILE A 146 -19.21 -3.10 -55.69
C ILE A 146 -19.59 -3.40 -54.23
N ILE A 147 -18.74 -4.12 -53.50
CA ILE A 147 -19.00 -4.49 -52.10
C ILE A 147 -19.02 -3.25 -51.21
N ASN A 148 -18.08 -2.30 -51.40
CA ASN A 148 -18.08 -1.04 -50.66
C ASN A 148 -19.35 -0.21 -50.92
N PHE A 149 -19.81 -0.15 -52.17
CA PHE A 149 -21.08 0.49 -52.52
C PHE A 149 -22.25 -0.16 -51.80
N TYR A 150 -22.34 -1.50 -51.81
CA TYR A 150 -23.39 -2.22 -51.10
C TYR A 150 -23.35 -1.93 -49.59
N ASN A 151 -22.17 -1.96 -48.99
CA ASN A 151 -22.02 -1.72 -47.55
C ASN A 151 -22.46 -0.30 -47.14
N SER A 152 -22.39 0.67 -48.04
CA SER A 152 -22.85 2.05 -47.80
C SER A 152 -24.33 2.29 -48.14
N THR A 153 -24.91 1.55 -49.09
CA THR A 153 -26.24 1.84 -49.63
C THR A 153 -27.30 0.76 -49.37
N GLY A 154 -26.88 -0.41 -48.88
CA GLY A 154 -27.76 -1.56 -48.68
C GLY A 154 -28.21 -2.27 -49.96
N ARG A 155 -27.74 -1.85 -51.15
CA ARG A 155 -28.10 -2.44 -52.45
C ARG A 155 -26.90 -2.56 -53.38
N LEU A 156 -26.97 -3.48 -54.33
CA LEU A 156 -25.98 -3.59 -55.40
C LEU A 156 -26.08 -2.38 -56.36
N PRO A 157 -24.96 -1.90 -56.92
CA PRO A 157 -24.97 -0.77 -57.86
C PRO A 157 -25.61 -1.16 -59.19
N ASN A 158 -26.27 -0.22 -59.88
CA ASN A 158 -26.88 -0.51 -61.18
C ASN A 158 -25.82 -0.81 -62.27
N HIS A 159 -24.60 -0.32 -62.10
CA HIS A 159 -23.45 -0.59 -62.96
C HIS A 159 -22.14 -0.42 -62.19
N VAL A 160 -21.04 -0.92 -62.75
CA VAL A 160 -19.66 -0.65 -62.29
C VAL A 160 -18.79 -0.26 -63.47
N THR A 161 -17.96 0.77 -63.32
CA THR A 161 -16.94 1.12 -64.33
C THR A 161 -15.65 0.37 -64.02
N VAL A 162 -15.27 -0.57 -64.86
CA VAL A 162 -14.02 -1.33 -64.78
C VAL A 162 -12.88 -0.45 -65.27
N LYS A 163 -11.91 -0.21 -64.37
CA LYS A 163 -10.67 0.51 -64.67
C LYS A 163 -9.56 -0.51 -64.94
N TYR A 164 -8.61 -0.15 -65.79
CA TYR A 164 -7.41 -0.94 -66.00
C TYR A 164 -6.50 -0.84 -64.77
N VAL A 165 -6.20 -1.97 -64.17
CA VAL A 165 -5.28 -2.11 -63.02
C VAL A 165 -4.36 -3.28 -63.29
N THR A 166 -3.06 -3.10 -63.09
CA THR A 166 -2.03 -4.12 -63.36
C THR A 166 -1.04 -4.25 -62.21
N GLY A 167 -0.67 -5.48 -61.87
CA GLY A 167 0.34 -5.77 -60.86
C GLY A 167 -0.23 -5.83 -59.43
N LYS A 168 0.50 -6.57 -58.60
CA LYS A 168 0.25 -6.77 -57.17
C LYS A 168 1.43 -6.18 -56.39
N ALA A 169 1.18 -5.44 -55.31
CA ALA A 169 2.26 -4.91 -54.48
C ALA A 169 1.84 -4.75 -53.02
N GLY A 170 2.70 -5.18 -52.09
CA GLY A 170 2.53 -4.93 -50.66
C GLY A 170 1.47 -5.79 -49.97
N THR A 171 1.65 -5.95 -48.67
CA THR A 171 0.69 -6.59 -47.77
C THR A 171 0.03 -5.53 -46.90
N LEU A 172 -1.30 -5.52 -46.84
CA LEU A 172 -2.06 -4.62 -45.97
C LEU A 172 -2.63 -5.37 -44.79
N THR A 173 -2.29 -4.96 -43.59
CA THR A 173 -2.84 -5.54 -42.37
C THR A 173 -3.87 -4.59 -41.77
N ARG A 174 -5.03 -5.11 -41.35
CA ARG A 174 -6.06 -4.32 -40.67
C ARG A 174 -5.42 -3.58 -39.47
N PRO A 175 -5.59 -2.25 -39.37
CA PRO A 175 -5.10 -1.51 -38.22
C PRO A 175 -5.84 -1.95 -36.95
N ARG A 176 -5.12 -2.13 -35.85
CA ARG A 176 -5.68 -2.36 -34.51
C ARG A 176 -5.06 -1.39 -33.51
N ALA A 177 -5.89 -0.53 -32.93
CA ALA A 177 -5.49 0.52 -32.01
C ALA A 177 -5.08 -0.07 -30.66
N ASP A 178 -3.90 0.31 -30.21
CA ASP A 178 -3.48 0.01 -28.85
C ASP A 178 -2.43 1.03 -28.40
N TYR A 179 -2.38 1.30 -27.11
CA TYR A 179 -1.37 2.19 -26.56
C TYR A 179 -1.18 1.98 -25.06
N THR A 180 -0.06 2.49 -24.57
CA THR A 180 0.24 2.65 -23.16
C THR A 180 0.58 4.12 -22.89
N TYR A 181 0.56 4.53 -21.62
CA TYR A 181 1.01 5.86 -21.22
C TYR A 181 1.81 5.80 -19.93
N THR A 182 2.60 6.84 -19.70
CA THR A 182 3.31 7.09 -18.45
C THR A 182 3.09 8.54 -18.06
N ILE A 183 2.97 8.82 -16.77
CA ILE A 183 2.74 10.17 -16.26
C ILE A 183 4.01 10.65 -15.56
N GLN A 184 4.45 11.88 -15.87
CA GLN A 184 5.61 12.54 -15.26
C GLN A 184 5.22 13.98 -14.92
N GLY A 185 4.89 14.22 -13.66
CA GLY A 185 4.27 15.47 -13.26
C GLY A 185 2.97 15.72 -14.04
N TYR A 186 2.81 16.89 -14.65
CA TYR A 186 1.63 17.19 -15.49
C TYR A 186 1.67 16.54 -16.87
N ASN A 187 2.81 16.03 -17.31
CA ASN A 187 3.00 15.50 -18.65
C ASN A 187 2.65 14.01 -18.72
N VAL A 188 1.74 13.66 -19.61
CA VAL A 188 1.46 12.27 -19.97
C VAL A 188 2.14 11.97 -21.30
N GLN A 189 3.10 11.06 -21.28
CA GLN A 189 3.75 10.52 -22.47
C GLN A 189 2.94 9.32 -22.95
N PHE A 190 2.35 9.44 -24.14
CA PHE A 190 1.66 8.34 -24.80
C PHE A 190 2.63 7.56 -25.69
N GLN A 191 2.50 6.24 -25.70
CA GLN A 191 3.28 5.33 -26.53
C GLN A 191 2.35 4.41 -27.32
N ASP A 192 2.39 4.54 -28.65
CA ASP A 192 1.65 3.70 -29.57
C ASP A 192 2.11 2.24 -29.47
N LYS A 193 1.15 1.33 -29.30
CA LYS A 193 1.31 -0.13 -29.38
C LYS A 193 0.42 -0.72 -30.49
N SER A 194 -0.16 0.14 -31.33
CA SER A 194 -1.03 -0.27 -32.41
C SER A 194 -0.31 -1.17 -33.41
N THR A 195 -1.07 -2.07 -34.01
CA THR A 195 -0.55 -3.03 -35.00
C THR A 195 -1.24 -2.87 -36.35
N GLY A 196 -0.64 -3.46 -37.38
CA GLY A 196 -1.16 -3.43 -38.74
C GLY A 196 -0.65 -2.27 -39.59
N THR A 197 -1.27 -2.06 -40.74
CA THR A 197 -0.96 -0.92 -41.60
C THR A 197 -1.64 0.33 -41.05
N ILE A 198 -0.88 1.38 -40.77
CA ILE A 198 -1.37 2.64 -40.17
C ILE A 198 -0.87 3.81 -41.02
N GLN A 199 -1.77 4.72 -41.39
CA GLN A 199 -1.45 5.94 -42.15
C GLN A 199 -1.61 7.21 -41.32
N TYR A 200 -2.58 7.22 -40.40
CA TYR A 200 -2.88 8.38 -39.58
C TYR A 200 -3.09 7.99 -38.12
N TYR A 201 -2.63 8.87 -37.24
CA TYR A 201 -2.88 8.87 -35.82
C TYR A 201 -3.71 10.10 -35.47
N LYS A 202 -4.69 9.94 -34.59
CA LYS A 202 -5.43 11.04 -33.98
C LYS A 202 -5.68 10.72 -32.51
N TRP A 203 -5.10 11.53 -31.65
CA TRP A 203 -5.34 11.53 -30.23
C TRP A 203 -6.41 12.56 -29.90
N ASP A 204 -7.37 12.16 -29.09
CA ASP A 204 -8.23 13.03 -28.30
C ASP A 204 -7.84 12.84 -26.85
N PHE A 205 -7.38 13.90 -26.18
CA PHE A 205 -6.87 13.80 -24.82
C PHE A 205 -7.99 13.81 -23.78
N GLY A 206 -9.25 14.05 -24.17
CA GLY A 206 -10.39 14.11 -23.27
C GLY A 206 -10.53 15.45 -22.53
N ASP A 207 -9.65 16.41 -22.80
CA ASP A 207 -9.64 17.78 -22.26
C ASP A 207 -9.90 18.85 -23.34
N GLN A 208 -10.49 18.43 -24.47
CA GLN A 208 -10.75 19.21 -25.69
C GLN A 208 -9.51 19.48 -26.56
N SER A 209 -8.33 19.00 -26.18
CA SER A 209 -7.13 19.06 -27.02
C SER A 209 -6.88 17.75 -27.78
N THR A 210 -6.13 17.85 -28.89
CA THR A 210 -5.89 16.71 -29.80
C THR A 210 -4.46 16.73 -30.34
N SER A 211 -3.98 15.59 -30.86
CA SER A 211 -2.69 15.48 -31.54
C SER A 211 -2.73 14.48 -32.68
N THR A 212 -1.88 14.66 -33.70
CA THR A 212 -1.67 13.69 -34.78
C THR A 212 -0.31 13.01 -34.72
N GLN A 213 0.50 13.33 -33.70
CA GLN A 213 1.78 12.65 -33.49
C GLN A 213 1.55 11.19 -33.10
N LYS A 214 2.48 10.31 -33.48
CA LYS A 214 2.43 8.89 -33.11
C LYS A 214 2.56 8.68 -31.60
N ASN A 215 3.49 9.38 -30.95
CA ASN A 215 3.79 9.29 -29.52
C ASN A 215 3.81 10.69 -28.88
N PRO A 216 2.65 11.35 -28.69
CA PRO A 216 2.61 12.70 -28.14
C PRO A 216 2.95 12.73 -26.64
N VAL A 217 3.45 13.88 -26.19
CA VAL A 217 3.43 14.29 -24.78
C VAL A 217 2.34 15.32 -24.62
N HIS A 218 1.48 15.17 -23.62
CA HIS A 218 0.41 16.12 -23.34
C HIS A 218 0.38 16.54 -21.87
N ALA A 219 0.28 17.84 -21.61
CA ALA A 219 0.22 18.37 -20.25
C ALA A 219 -1.24 18.50 -19.80
N TYR A 220 -1.61 17.79 -18.75
CA TYR A 220 -2.95 17.81 -18.16
C TYR A 220 -3.01 18.71 -16.92
N LYS A 221 -4.16 19.36 -16.74
CA LYS A 221 -4.54 19.84 -15.40
C LYS A 221 -5.00 18.66 -14.56
N PRO A 222 -4.93 18.73 -13.22
CA PRO A 222 -5.43 17.66 -12.38
C PRO A 222 -6.92 17.39 -12.60
N GLY A 223 -7.29 16.11 -12.65
CA GLY A 223 -8.60 15.62 -13.03
C GLY A 223 -8.55 14.25 -13.71
N THR A 224 -9.73 13.73 -14.04
CA THR A 224 -9.92 12.45 -14.75
C THR A 224 -10.23 12.71 -16.22
N TYR A 225 -9.52 12.02 -17.12
CA TYR A 225 -9.66 12.20 -18.57
C TYR A 225 -9.81 10.85 -19.27
N LYS A 226 -10.59 10.84 -20.37
CA LYS A 226 -10.67 9.70 -21.29
C LYS A 226 -9.83 10.01 -22.52
N ALA A 227 -8.59 9.55 -22.53
CA ALA A 227 -7.74 9.66 -23.71
C ALA A 227 -8.16 8.60 -24.75
N THR A 228 -8.26 8.99 -26.01
CA THR A 228 -8.64 8.13 -27.13
C THR A 228 -7.62 8.22 -28.25
N LEU A 229 -7.01 7.10 -28.60
CA LEU A 229 -6.25 6.95 -29.83
C LEU A 229 -7.17 6.41 -30.93
N THR A 230 -7.32 7.16 -32.02
CA THR A 230 -7.88 6.71 -33.29
C THR A 230 -6.77 6.53 -34.30
N ILE A 231 -6.65 5.34 -34.87
CA ILE A 231 -5.76 5.09 -36.00
C ILE A 231 -6.58 4.84 -37.26
N GLN A 232 -6.00 5.16 -38.41
CA GLN A 232 -6.64 4.92 -39.70
C GLN A 232 -5.67 4.39 -40.74
N ALA A 233 -6.14 3.46 -41.58
CA ALA A 233 -5.51 3.12 -42.84
C ALA A 233 -6.54 2.81 -43.91
N TYR A 234 -6.40 3.44 -45.08
CA TYR A 234 -7.22 3.18 -46.26
C TYR A 234 -8.73 3.15 -45.95
N GLY A 235 -9.21 4.10 -45.14
CA GLY A 235 -10.62 4.24 -44.76
C GLY A 235 -11.13 3.27 -43.69
N ILE A 236 -10.28 2.38 -43.17
CA ILE A 236 -10.55 1.61 -41.94
C ILE A 236 -10.00 2.38 -40.76
N THR A 237 -10.84 2.56 -39.74
CA THR A 237 -10.46 3.16 -38.46
C THR A 237 -10.56 2.11 -37.35
N ASP A 238 -9.67 2.21 -36.37
CA ASP A 238 -9.82 1.53 -35.08
C ASP A 238 -9.51 2.50 -33.94
N THR A 239 -10.13 2.28 -32.78
CA THR A 239 -10.03 3.19 -31.65
C THR A 239 -9.78 2.46 -30.35
N LYS A 240 -8.89 3.01 -29.53
CA LYS A 240 -8.65 2.59 -28.15
C LYS A 240 -8.87 3.78 -27.22
N THR A 241 -9.61 3.58 -26.13
CA THR A 241 -9.82 4.59 -25.09
C THR A 241 -9.34 4.06 -23.75
N MET A 242 -8.60 4.86 -23.00
CA MET A 242 -8.23 4.58 -21.60
C MET A 242 -8.54 5.81 -20.73
N THR A 243 -8.99 5.55 -19.51
CA THR A 243 -9.14 6.59 -18.49
C THR A 243 -7.79 6.80 -17.81
N LEU A 244 -7.37 8.05 -17.68
CA LEU A 244 -6.21 8.45 -16.90
C LEU A 244 -6.62 9.47 -15.83
N GLU A 245 -5.92 9.45 -14.71
CA GLU A 245 -6.16 10.35 -13.60
C GLU A 245 -4.87 11.09 -13.26
N VAL A 246 -4.97 12.42 -13.20
CA VAL A 246 -3.85 13.30 -12.87
C VAL A 246 -4.20 13.95 -11.53
N MET A 247 -3.47 13.57 -10.48
CA MET A 247 -3.73 14.03 -9.11
C MET A 247 -2.69 15.07 -8.67
N LEU A 248 -3.04 15.95 -7.74
CA LEU A 248 -2.12 16.93 -7.15
C LEU A 248 -2.27 16.99 -5.63
N ALA A 249 -1.19 17.26 -4.93
CA ALA A 249 -1.18 17.81 -3.57
C ALA A 249 -0.85 19.31 -3.61
N THR A 250 -1.50 20.11 -2.78
CA THR A 250 -1.12 21.51 -2.51
C THR A 250 -0.53 21.59 -1.13
N VAL A 251 0.73 22.02 -1.03
CA VAL A 251 1.45 22.16 0.23
C VAL A 251 1.50 23.64 0.60
N HIS A 252 1.00 24.00 1.77
CA HIS A 252 1.13 25.34 2.34
C HIS A 252 2.12 25.31 3.50
N VAL A 253 3.05 26.26 3.51
CA VAL A 253 4.08 26.42 4.55
C VAL A 253 3.98 27.83 5.11
N ASN A 254 3.63 27.93 6.39
CA ASN A 254 3.41 29.20 7.09
C ASN A 254 4.26 29.27 8.35
N SER A 255 4.80 30.44 8.66
CA SER A 255 5.49 30.68 9.93
C SER A 255 5.39 32.15 10.35
N THR A 256 5.45 32.40 11.66
CA THR A 256 5.64 33.77 12.19
C THR A 256 7.07 34.27 11.96
N ALA A 257 8.02 33.37 11.73
CA ALA A 257 9.36 33.67 11.23
C ALA A 257 9.27 34.54 9.96
N THR A 258 10.12 35.55 9.86
CA THR A 258 10.01 36.52 8.77
C THR A 258 11.00 36.24 7.66
N SER A 259 10.52 36.27 6.42
CA SER A 259 11.37 36.34 5.22
C SER A 259 11.17 37.69 4.55
N SER A 260 12.25 38.41 4.28
CA SER A 260 12.20 39.78 3.71
C SER A 260 11.27 40.73 4.51
N GLY A 261 11.23 40.58 5.84
CA GLY A 261 10.46 41.44 6.75
C GLY A 261 8.96 41.14 6.86
N LYS A 262 8.48 40.00 6.34
CA LYS A 262 7.08 39.54 6.49
C LYS A 262 7.02 38.09 6.95
N PRO A 263 5.97 37.68 7.69
CA PRO A 263 5.75 36.27 8.04
C PRO A 263 5.80 35.37 6.81
N LEU A 264 6.41 34.20 6.94
CA LEU A 264 6.50 33.21 5.87
C LEU A 264 5.11 32.69 5.49
N ASN A 265 4.79 32.70 4.20
CA ASN A 265 3.60 32.10 3.63
C ASN A 265 3.90 31.66 2.19
N LEU A 266 4.07 30.35 2.00
CA LEU A 266 4.41 29.74 0.72
C LEU A 266 3.37 28.68 0.34
N THR A 267 3.14 28.48 -0.95
CA THR A 267 2.24 27.45 -1.48
C THR A 267 2.86 26.77 -2.69
N PHE A 268 2.83 25.43 -2.70
CA PHE A 268 3.40 24.58 -3.74
C PHE A 268 2.36 23.61 -4.27
N LYS A 269 2.48 23.20 -5.53
CA LYS A 269 1.65 22.15 -6.13
C LYS A 269 2.55 21.00 -6.55
N ILE A 270 2.27 19.81 -6.02
CA ILE A 270 3.07 18.61 -6.21
C ILE A 270 2.20 17.56 -6.92
N PRO A 271 2.61 17.04 -8.07
CA PRO A 271 1.85 16.01 -8.78
C PRO A 271 1.92 14.66 -8.05
N LEU A 272 0.80 13.93 -8.00
CA LEU A 272 0.66 12.64 -7.30
C LEU A 272 0.47 11.48 -8.30
N ASN A 273 1.32 11.41 -9.31
CA ASN A 273 1.13 10.45 -10.40
C ASN A 273 2.05 9.22 -10.31
N ASP A 274 2.93 9.19 -9.31
CA ASP A 274 3.73 8.04 -8.92
C ASP A 274 3.02 7.26 -7.81
N THR A 275 3.25 5.95 -7.73
CA THR A 275 2.70 5.08 -6.68
C THR A 275 3.03 5.57 -5.27
N VAL A 276 4.21 6.18 -5.10
CA VAL A 276 4.69 6.77 -3.85
C VAL A 276 5.16 8.19 -4.12
N LYS A 277 4.82 9.13 -3.24
CA LYS A 277 5.33 10.50 -3.26
C LYS A 277 5.95 10.83 -1.90
N TRP A 278 7.18 11.35 -1.93
CA TRP A 278 7.88 11.85 -0.75
C TRP A 278 7.88 13.38 -0.76
N ILE A 279 7.31 13.98 0.29
CA ILE A 279 7.35 15.42 0.53
C ILE A 279 7.88 15.67 1.94
N SER A 280 9.01 16.35 2.11
CA SER A 280 9.43 16.83 3.44
C SER A 280 9.59 18.35 3.45
N ILE A 281 9.19 19.00 4.53
CA ILE A 281 9.57 20.37 4.84
C ILE A 281 10.46 20.33 6.06
N GLY A 282 11.59 21.03 6.03
CA GLY A 282 12.44 21.13 7.19
C GLY A 282 13.11 22.49 7.30
N ALA A 283 13.84 22.66 8.38
CA ALA A 283 14.59 23.88 8.66
C ALA A 283 15.98 23.57 9.20
N ILE A 284 16.96 24.33 8.73
CA ILE A 284 18.35 24.26 9.17
C ILE A 284 18.85 25.65 9.48
N ALA A 285 19.61 25.83 10.55
CA ALA A 285 20.20 27.13 10.80
C ALA A 285 21.18 27.58 9.71
N SER A 286 21.05 28.86 9.36
CA SER A 286 21.94 29.60 8.47
C SER A 286 22.65 30.76 9.18
N GLY A 287 22.35 30.99 10.46
CA GLY A 287 22.98 31.98 11.32
C GLY A 287 22.28 32.13 12.66
N LEU A 288 22.70 33.11 13.46
CA LEU A 288 22.08 33.39 14.77
C LEU A 288 20.62 33.83 14.59
N PHE A 289 19.69 32.99 15.05
CA PHE A 289 18.25 33.10 14.81
C PHE A 289 17.83 33.28 13.34
N ASN A 290 18.62 32.70 12.43
CA ASN A 290 18.32 32.59 11.01
C ASN A 290 18.27 31.13 10.59
N GLU A 291 17.27 30.77 9.79
CA GLU A 291 17.11 29.41 9.26
C GLU A 291 16.79 29.41 7.77
N THR A 292 17.33 28.40 7.09
CA THR A 292 16.93 28.02 5.74
C THR A 292 15.79 27.02 5.83
N ILE A 293 14.61 27.40 5.35
CA ILE A 293 13.49 26.47 5.14
C ILE A 293 13.71 25.74 3.82
N PHE A 294 13.61 24.42 3.83
CA PHE A 294 13.79 23.57 2.65
C PHE A 294 12.59 22.65 2.42
N LEU A 295 12.40 22.26 1.16
CA LEU A 295 11.46 21.25 0.69
C LEU A 295 12.27 20.10 0.09
N VAL A 296 11.90 18.86 0.40
CA VAL A 296 12.35 17.67 -0.33
C VAL A 296 11.18 17.12 -1.13
N GLU A 297 11.37 16.93 -2.43
CA GLU A 297 10.46 16.21 -3.32
C GLU A 297 11.21 15.03 -3.92
N ASP A 298 10.80 13.80 -3.57
CA ASP A 298 11.37 12.54 -4.08
C ASP A 298 12.91 12.44 -4.05
N GLY A 299 13.54 13.05 -3.04
CA GLY A 299 14.99 13.04 -2.82
C GLY A 299 15.74 14.24 -3.36
N ILE A 300 15.05 15.18 -3.99
CA ILE A 300 15.64 16.45 -4.42
C ILE A 300 15.29 17.52 -3.38
N ALA A 301 16.30 18.10 -2.75
CA ALA A 301 16.13 19.20 -1.80
C ALA A 301 16.16 20.56 -2.51
N TYR A 302 15.20 21.41 -2.18
CA TYR A 302 15.05 22.77 -2.65
C TYR A 302 15.07 23.74 -1.47
N LYS A 303 15.89 24.78 -1.56
CA LYS A 303 15.80 25.91 -0.64
C LYS A 303 14.55 26.73 -0.96
N LEU A 304 13.66 26.89 0.03
CA LEU A 304 12.42 27.64 -0.11
C LEU A 304 12.57 29.10 0.29
N ALA A 305 13.14 29.34 1.48
CA ALA A 305 13.30 30.68 2.04
C ALA A 305 14.43 30.73 3.06
N GLU A 306 14.98 31.93 3.27
CA GLU A 306 15.67 32.27 4.51
C GLU A 306 14.67 33.00 5.40
N VAL A 307 14.60 32.59 6.66
CA VAL A 307 13.76 33.22 7.67
C VAL A 307 14.57 33.65 8.87
N THR A 308 14.14 34.74 9.50
CA THR A 308 14.72 35.27 10.74
C THR A 308 13.63 35.42 11.77
N ASN A 309 13.93 35.07 13.03
CA ASN A 309 13.03 35.32 14.13
C ASN A 309 12.71 36.83 14.27
N PRO A 310 11.44 37.25 14.25
CA PRO A 310 11.08 38.67 14.28
C PRO A 310 11.50 39.36 15.58
N PHE A 311 11.48 38.67 16.71
CA PHE A 311 11.91 39.25 17.98
C PHE A 311 13.41 39.53 18.00
N TYR A 312 14.24 38.57 17.58
CA TYR A 312 15.67 38.78 17.41
C TYR A 312 15.97 39.87 16.38
N GLN A 313 15.29 39.87 15.23
CA GLN A 313 15.50 40.89 14.20
C GLN A 313 15.28 42.31 14.74
N ALA A 314 14.21 42.51 15.53
CA ALA A 314 13.88 43.80 16.12
C ALA A 314 14.80 44.21 17.29
N ASN A 315 15.40 43.25 18.00
CA ASN A 315 16.10 43.50 19.26
C ASN A 315 17.59 43.16 19.24
N SER A 316 18.15 42.66 18.12
CA SER A 316 19.53 42.15 18.04
C SER A 316 20.59 43.14 18.57
N GLN A 317 20.36 44.44 18.40
CA GLN A 317 21.25 45.52 18.86
C GLN A 317 21.06 45.94 20.34
N SER A 318 20.01 45.45 21.01
CA SER A 318 19.64 45.84 22.38
C SER A 318 20.44 45.13 23.48
N GLN A 319 21.15 44.05 23.13
CA GLN A 319 21.92 43.23 24.04
C GLN A 319 23.27 42.87 23.43
N ARG A 320 24.21 42.43 24.28
CA ARG A 320 25.49 41.88 23.80
C ARG A 320 25.25 40.56 23.07
N GLU A 321 26.12 40.24 22.11
CA GLU A 321 26.03 39.00 21.33
C GLU A 321 25.98 37.73 22.20
N ILE A 322 26.72 37.70 23.31
CA ILE A 322 26.71 36.57 24.26
C ILE A 322 25.31 36.28 24.83
N VAL A 323 24.46 37.30 25.03
CA VAL A 323 23.09 37.12 25.53
C VAL A 323 22.26 36.32 24.53
N TRP A 324 22.41 36.65 23.26
CA TRP A 324 21.74 35.98 22.14
C TRP A 324 22.27 34.56 21.93
N GLN A 325 23.58 34.35 22.03
CA GLN A 325 24.18 33.01 21.99
C GLN A 325 23.68 32.13 23.16
N VAL A 326 23.52 32.70 24.35
CA VAL A 326 22.96 31.99 25.51
C VAL A 326 21.47 31.67 25.30
N ILE A 327 20.69 32.55 24.69
CA ILE A 327 19.29 32.23 24.31
C ILE A 327 19.27 31.08 23.30
N ALA A 328 20.11 31.12 22.26
CA ALA A 328 20.17 30.06 21.26
C ALA A 328 20.58 28.72 21.90
N GLY A 329 21.57 28.74 22.79
CA GLY A 329 22.00 27.57 23.56
C GLY A 329 20.93 27.07 24.55
N LEU A 330 20.16 27.96 25.16
CA LEU A 330 19.01 27.58 25.97
C LEU A 330 17.93 26.92 25.11
N ASN A 331 17.66 27.43 23.91
CA ASN A 331 16.69 26.82 22.99
C ASN A 331 17.14 25.41 22.54
N ARG A 332 18.45 25.11 22.49
CA ARG A 332 18.97 23.74 22.24
C ARG A 332 18.56 22.74 23.30
N LEU A 333 18.42 23.21 24.53
CA LEU A 333 18.15 22.40 25.73
C LEU A 333 16.67 22.42 26.10
N ILE A 334 15.79 22.89 25.19
CA ILE A 334 14.37 23.11 25.48
C ILE A 334 13.66 21.92 26.08
N GLU A 335 14.03 20.73 25.62
CA GLU A 335 13.56 19.49 26.16
C GLU A 335 13.88 19.32 27.67
N ILE A 336 15.13 19.59 28.05
CA ILE A 336 15.66 19.28 29.38
C ILE A 336 14.88 20.03 30.46
N TYR A 337 14.66 21.33 30.27
CA TYR A 337 13.95 22.14 31.26
C TYR A 337 12.42 22.11 31.13
N THR A 338 11.87 21.73 29.96
CA THR A 338 10.43 21.46 29.86
C THR A 338 10.04 20.17 30.59
N LYS A 339 10.90 19.15 30.59
CA LYS A 339 10.67 17.88 31.32
C LYS A 339 11.05 17.93 32.81
N LEU A 340 12.10 18.67 33.21
CA LEU A 340 12.66 18.63 34.57
C LEU A 340 12.19 19.75 35.54
N GLY A 341 11.28 20.64 35.11
CA GLY A 341 10.80 21.76 35.93
C GLY A 341 11.70 23.01 35.82
N ALA A 342 11.23 23.99 35.07
CA ALA A 342 12.05 24.93 34.29
C ALA A 342 12.96 25.95 35.01
N GLU A 343 12.92 26.13 36.33
CA GLU A 343 13.64 27.28 36.96
C GLU A 343 15.07 26.98 37.43
N PRO A 344 15.34 25.89 38.17
CA PRO A 344 16.68 25.64 38.72
C PRO A 344 17.74 25.36 37.64
N GLN A 345 17.42 24.52 36.65
CA GLN A 345 18.39 24.13 35.61
C GLN A 345 18.71 25.28 34.66
N VAL A 346 17.73 26.13 34.34
CA VAL A 346 17.97 27.32 33.50
C VAL A 346 18.86 28.30 34.24
N ASN A 347 18.61 28.55 35.52
CA ASN A 347 19.48 29.41 36.33
C ASN A 347 20.92 28.86 36.46
N GLU A 348 21.08 27.54 36.60
CA GLU A 348 22.38 26.88 36.60
C GLU A 348 23.10 27.04 35.25
N TYR A 349 22.41 26.83 34.13
CA TYR A 349 22.94 27.07 32.80
C TYR A 349 23.42 28.52 32.64
N LEU A 350 22.63 29.50 33.09
CA LEU A 350 23.00 30.92 33.04
C LEU A 350 24.22 31.27 33.91
N ASN A 351 24.49 30.52 34.98
CA ASN A 351 25.64 30.76 35.85
C ASN A 351 26.99 30.37 35.22
N ASN A 352 26.96 29.58 34.14
CA ASN A 352 28.15 29.23 33.37
C ASN A 352 28.67 30.39 32.50
N PHE A 353 27.93 31.50 32.43
CA PHE A 353 28.25 32.65 31.59
C PHE A 353 28.44 33.92 32.43
N ASN A 354 29.34 34.80 31.99
CA ASN A 354 29.59 36.10 32.61
C ASN A 354 28.49 37.13 32.23
N LEU A 355 27.30 36.92 32.80
CA LEU A 355 26.09 37.71 32.58
C LEU A 355 25.78 38.61 33.78
N THR A 356 25.37 39.85 33.51
CA THR A 356 24.80 40.74 34.52
C THR A 356 23.40 40.26 34.94
N GLN A 357 22.93 40.70 36.11
CA GLN A 357 21.58 40.35 36.57
C GLN A 357 20.49 40.81 35.58
N ALA A 358 20.66 41.99 34.98
CA ALA A 358 19.74 42.51 33.97
C ALA A 358 19.69 41.63 32.72
N GLU A 359 20.83 41.10 32.27
CA GLU A 359 20.90 40.17 31.13
C GLU A 359 20.25 38.82 31.46
N LYS A 360 20.46 38.27 32.67
CA LYS A 360 19.78 37.04 33.11
C LYS A 360 18.25 37.24 33.12
N THR A 361 17.77 38.36 33.65
CA THR A 361 16.35 38.71 33.61
C THR A 361 15.84 38.85 32.18
N PHE A 362 16.61 39.49 31.29
CA PHE A 362 16.26 39.61 29.89
C PHE A 362 16.11 38.24 29.21
N ILE A 363 17.05 37.32 29.42
CA ILE A 363 17.02 35.97 28.85
C ILE A 363 15.78 35.22 29.34
N LEU A 364 15.58 35.13 30.66
CA LEU A 364 14.45 34.41 31.27
C LEU A 364 13.09 34.95 30.79
N THR A 365 13.01 36.26 30.50
CA THR A 365 11.77 36.90 30.03
C THR A 365 11.52 36.68 28.54
N ASN A 366 12.55 36.46 27.73
CA ASN A 366 12.46 36.60 26.27
C ASN A 366 12.91 35.38 25.45
N TYR A 367 13.53 34.35 26.04
CA TYR A 367 14.06 33.22 25.26
C TYR A 367 12.99 32.52 24.40
N ASN A 368 11.78 32.33 24.93
CA ASN A 368 10.64 31.75 24.19
C ASN A 368 10.14 32.60 23.01
N LYS A 369 10.46 33.90 22.97
CA LYS A 369 10.12 34.75 21.81
C LYS A 369 11.02 34.48 20.61
N CYS A 370 12.12 33.76 20.83
CA CYS A 370 13.05 33.30 19.81
C CYS A 370 12.71 31.87 19.35
N ILE A 371 11.41 31.53 19.30
CA ILE A 371 10.86 30.26 18.82
C ILE A 371 9.64 30.65 17.98
N ASP A 372 9.56 30.14 16.75
CA ASP A 372 8.45 30.44 15.84
C ASP A 372 7.77 29.14 15.40
N PRO A 373 6.44 29.04 15.37
CA PRO A 373 5.78 27.89 14.76
C PRO A 373 6.02 27.83 13.25
N LEU A 374 6.32 26.64 12.73
CA LEU A 374 6.20 26.29 11.32
C LEU A 374 4.95 25.42 11.13
N GLN A 375 3.92 26.00 10.56
CA GLN A 375 2.71 25.29 10.19
C GLN A 375 2.81 24.80 8.76
N VAL A 376 2.62 23.49 8.57
CA VAL A 376 2.55 22.87 7.24
C VAL A 376 1.18 22.23 7.07
N SER A 377 0.55 22.48 5.92
CA SER A 377 -0.68 21.79 5.54
C SER A 377 -0.59 21.23 4.13
N VAL A 378 -1.14 20.04 3.93
CA VAL A 378 -1.11 19.33 2.65
C VAL A 378 -2.54 18.98 2.26
N GLU A 379 -3.06 19.65 1.23
CA GLU A 379 -4.34 19.35 0.61
C GLU A 379 -4.12 18.33 -0.51
N TYR A 380 -4.84 17.21 -0.51
CA TYR A 380 -4.68 16.13 -1.49
C TYR A 380 -6.04 15.44 -1.72
N PRO A 381 -6.25 14.73 -2.85
CA PRO A 381 -7.54 14.13 -3.21
C PRO A 381 -7.79 12.79 -2.48
N GLY A 382 -7.60 12.78 -1.15
CA GLY A 382 -7.86 11.64 -0.28
C GLY A 382 -9.33 11.50 0.11
N GLU A 383 -9.65 10.46 0.89
CA GLU A 383 -10.97 10.27 1.48
C GLU A 383 -11.33 11.42 2.42
N GLU A 384 -12.59 11.86 2.40
CA GLU A 384 -13.11 12.89 3.30
C GLU A 384 -13.00 12.45 4.77
N LYS A 385 -12.93 13.45 5.66
CA LYS A 385 -12.98 13.24 7.11
C LYS A 385 -14.28 12.56 7.51
N VAL A 386 -14.20 11.67 8.49
CA VAL A 386 -15.36 10.93 9.02
C VAL A 386 -15.56 11.27 10.48
N THR A 387 -16.82 11.49 10.86
CA THR A 387 -17.22 11.73 12.26
C THR A 387 -18.06 10.57 12.77
N ILE A 388 -17.61 9.92 13.85
CA ILE A 388 -18.34 8.86 14.55
C ILE A 388 -18.34 9.21 16.04
N ALA A 389 -19.47 9.07 16.74
CA ALA A 389 -19.59 9.38 18.17
C ALA A 389 -19.09 10.80 18.54
N ASN A 390 -19.34 11.81 17.69
CA ASN A 390 -18.81 13.19 17.81
C ASN A 390 -17.28 13.32 17.76
N ILE A 391 -16.57 12.25 17.40
CA ILE A 391 -15.12 12.24 17.18
C ILE A 391 -14.87 12.35 15.67
N THR A 392 -14.10 13.34 15.24
CA THR A 392 -13.74 13.53 13.83
C THR A 392 -12.34 13.01 13.57
N PHE A 393 -12.25 12.03 12.66
CA PHE A 393 -11.00 11.41 12.24
C PHE A 393 -10.40 12.16 11.05
N PRO A 394 -9.05 12.15 10.90
CA PRO A 394 -8.37 12.72 9.75
C PRO A 394 -8.87 12.17 8.40
N GLY A 395 -8.57 12.91 7.35
CA GLY A 395 -9.04 12.71 5.98
C GLY A 395 -8.33 13.71 5.08
N ASN A 396 -8.84 13.95 3.88
CA ASN A 396 -8.31 14.94 2.97
C ASN A 396 -7.99 16.27 3.68
N LYS A 397 -6.81 16.82 3.39
CA LYS A 397 -6.23 17.99 4.07
C LYS A 397 -5.85 17.76 5.54
N SER A 398 -4.54 17.71 5.77
CA SER A 398 -3.95 17.70 7.11
C SER A 398 -3.19 18.97 7.40
N THR A 399 -3.22 19.42 8.65
CA THR A 399 -2.43 20.55 9.16
C THR A 399 -1.62 20.07 10.36
N ARG A 400 -0.33 20.34 10.33
CA ARG A 400 0.61 20.03 11.42
C ARG A 400 1.39 21.30 11.74
N THR A 401 1.62 21.53 13.02
CA THR A 401 2.38 22.68 13.50
C THR A 401 3.60 22.15 14.22
N LEU A 402 4.78 22.53 13.73
CA LEU A 402 6.06 22.29 14.38
C LEU A 402 6.60 23.58 14.98
N LEU A 403 7.59 23.47 15.85
CA LEU A 403 8.33 24.62 16.36
C LEU A 403 9.67 24.72 15.62
N LEU A 404 9.95 25.89 15.05
CA LEU A 404 11.28 26.28 14.63
C LEU A 404 12.04 26.75 15.84
N LEU A 405 13.10 26.03 16.13
CA LEU A 405 13.96 26.32 17.25
C LEU A 405 15.21 26.96 16.69
N TYR A 406 15.35 28.24 16.95
CA TYR A 406 16.47 29.04 16.47
C TYR A 406 17.72 28.78 17.28
N THR A 407 18.26 27.58 17.12
CA THR A 407 19.30 27.04 17.96
C THR A 407 20.66 27.08 17.29
N ASN A 408 20.79 27.73 16.14
CA ASN A 408 21.98 27.66 15.30
C ASN A 408 22.30 26.22 14.87
N GLY A 409 21.27 25.42 14.59
CA GLY A 409 21.32 24.30 13.65
C GLY A 409 21.22 22.92 14.27
N GLN A 410 20.99 22.83 15.58
CA GLN A 410 21.08 21.57 16.30
C GLN A 410 20.38 21.69 17.65
N TYR A 411 19.21 21.09 17.79
CA TYR A 411 18.73 20.71 19.11
C TYR A 411 19.48 19.45 19.57
N ILE A 412 19.55 19.29 20.89
CA ILE A 412 20.43 18.32 21.52
C ILE A 412 19.59 17.25 22.22
N HIS A 413 20.02 15.99 22.07
CA HIS A 413 19.36 14.84 22.67
C HIS A 413 20.22 14.14 23.70
N PRO A 414 19.63 13.67 24.82
CA PRO A 414 20.32 12.77 25.72
C PRO A 414 20.80 11.56 24.91
N PRO A 415 22.06 11.11 25.06
CA PRO A 415 22.44 9.83 24.51
C PRO A 415 21.50 8.77 25.10
N GLY A 416 20.77 8.12 24.20
CA GLY A 416 19.74 7.16 24.56
C GLY A 416 20.35 6.00 25.33
N GLU A 417 19.62 5.48 26.30
CA GLU A 417 20.01 4.34 27.15
C GLU A 417 20.25 3.03 26.36
N THR A 418 20.19 3.05 25.02
CA THR A 418 20.40 1.91 24.13
C THR A 418 21.18 2.23 22.83
N GLY A 419 21.64 3.47 22.61
CA GLY A 419 22.55 3.80 21.51
C GLY A 419 24.01 3.46 21.86
N PRO A 420 24.93 3.26 20.89
CA PRO A 420 26.34 3.07 21.21
C PRO A 420 26.86 4.32 21.93
N ASN A 421 27.06 4.22 23.24
CA ASN A 421 27.67 5.27 24.05
C ASN A 421 29.04 5.63 23.45
N ILE A 422 29.15 6.79 22.79
CA ILE A 422 30.44 7.32 22.39
C ILE A 422 31.02 8.05 23.62
N ILE A 423 31.73 7.28 24.44
CA ILE A 423 32.49 7.81 25.58
C ILE A 423 33.85 8.28 25.06
N ILE A 424 34.09 9.60 25.06
CA ILE A 424 35.44 10.16 24.91
C ILE A 424 35.75 10.89 26.21
N ASN A 425 36.79 10.43 26.93
CA ASN A 425 37.28 11.05 28.18
C ASN A 425 36.21 11.21 29.28
N ASP A 426 35.45 10.15 29.59
CA ASP A 426 34.50 10.08 30.73
C ASP A 426 33.42 11.19 30.78
N THR A 427 33.10 11.80 29.63
CA THR A 427 32.04 12.81 29.52
C THR A 427 30.97 12.35 28.54
N LEU A 428 29.71 12.45 28.95
CA LEU A 428 28.52 12.13 28.15
C LEU A 428 28.47 13.06 26.92
N ILE A 429 28.67 12.54 25.70
CA ILE A 429 28.61 13.36 24.48
C ILE A 429 27.18 13.41 23.99
N TRP A 430 26.63 14.62 23.98
CA TRP A 430 25.33 14.92 23.42
C TRP A 430 25.45 15.05 21.90
N GLU A 431 24.71 14.25 21.14
CA GLU A 431 24.69 14.35 19.68
C GLU A 431 23.70 15.40 19.20
N ALA A 432 24.06 16.01 18.09
CA ALA A 432 23.37 17.14 17.50
C ALA A 432 22.58 16.66 16.28
N SER A 433 21.30 17.04 16.19
CA SER A 433 20.40 16.61 15.11
C SER A 433 20.85 17.07 13.71
N ASN A 434 21.62 18.17 13.60
CA ASN A 434 22.00 18.84 12.34
C ASN A 434 20.83 19.46 11.55
N TYR A 435 19.66 19.60 12.17
CA TYR A 435 18.51 20.35 11.69
C TYR A 435 17.68 20.82 12.89
N ASP A 436 16.79 21.78 12.70
CA ASP A 436 15.97 22.33 13.80
C ASP A 436 14.57 21.69 13.83
N ALA A 437 14.02 21.35 12.66
CA ALA A 437 12.76 20.62 12.53
C ALA A 437 12.64 19.95 11.15
N ILE A 438 11.98 18.79 11.10
CA ILE A 438 11.59 18.10 9.87
C ILE A 438 10.16 17.60 10.01
N ILE A 439 9.33 17.79 8.97
CA ILE A 439 8.06 17.11 8.78
C ILE A 439 8.04 16.47 7.40
N THR A 440 7.61 15.22 7.36
CA THR A 440 7.55 14.41 6.16
C THR A 440 6.13 13.90 5.96
N TYR A 441 5.66 13.97 4.72
CA TYR A 441 4.40 13.41 4.25
C TYR A 441 4.74 12.35 3.21
N THR A 442 4.42 11.10 3.55
CA THR A 442 4.54 9.96 2.66
C THR A 442 3.16 9.65 2.08
N LEU A 443 3.00 9.82 0.77
CA LEU A 443 1.75 9.53 0.08
C LEU A 443 1.86 8.26 -0.75
N ALA A 444 0.81 7.44 -0.73
CA ALA A 444 0.67 6.30 -1.62
C ALA A 444 -0.61 6.44 -2.46
N THR A 445 -0.45 6.45 -3.78
CA THR A 445 -1.55 6.62 -4.75
C THR A 445 -2.03 5.28 -5.31
N GLY A 446 -1.25 4.23 -5.09
CA GLY A 446 -1.56 2.84 -5.41
C GLY A 446 -0.96 1.90 -4.38
N LYS A 447 -1.13 0.59 -4.59
CA LYS A 447 -0.58 -0.47 -3.72
C LYS A 447 0.95 -0.40 -3.62
N ILE A 448 1.49 -0.49 -2.41
CA ILE A 448 2.93 -0.62 -2.20
C ILE A 448 3.31 -2.09 -2.25
N THR A 449 4.13 -2.45 -3.23
CA THR A 449 4.64 -3.82 -3.41
C THR A 449 6.06 -3.95 -2.88
N ASN A 450 6.55 -5.18 -2.68
CA ASN A 450 7.96 -5.44 -2.30
C ASN A 450 8.92 -4.76 -3.29
N GLN A 451 8.62 -4.80 -4.59
CA GLN A 451 9.41 -4.11 -5.61
C GLN A 451 9.42 -2.58 -5.41
N THR A 452 8.27 -2.01 -5.01
CA THR A 452 8.14 -0.57 -4.75
C THR A 452 8.95 -0.19 -3.52
N LEU A 453 8.80 -0.91 -2.40
CA LEU A 453 9.55 -0.66 -1.18
C LEU A 453 11.07 -0.83 -1.41
N GLN A 454 11.50 -1.94 -2.03
CA GLN A 454 12.92 -2.20 -2.33
C GLN A 454 13.56 -1.07 -3.15
N LYS A 455 12.84 -0.52 -4.13
CA LYS A 455 13.32 0.61 -4.95
C LYS A 455 13.65 1.82 -4.08
N TRP A 456 12.84 2.09 -3.06
CA TRP A 456 13.12 3.14 -2.10
C TRP A 456 14.29 2.71 -1.21
N LEU A 457 14.22 1.58 -0.50
CA LEU A 457 15.30 1.12 0.41
C LEU A 457 16.71 1.12 -0.21
N ASN A 458 16.83 0.90 -1.53
CA ASN A 458 18.11 0.96 -2.24
C ASN A 458 18.74 2.36 -2.35
N ARG A 459 18.00 3.46 -2.11
CA ARG A 459 18.53 4.82 -2.16
C ARG A 459 19.39 5.12 -0.94
N THR A 460 20.48 5.86 -1.15
CA THR A 460 21.40 6.31 -0.11
C THR A 460 21.57 7.82 -0.18
N TYR A 461 21.80 8.45 0.98
CA TYR A 461 22.11 9.87 1.10
C TYR A 461 23.27 10.04 2.09
N GLU A 462 24.07 11.09 1.88
CA GLU A 462 25.13 11.46 2.82
C GLU A 462 24.53 11.91 4.16
N PRO A 463 25.23 11.72 5.29
CA PRO A 463 24.77 12.18 6.60
C PRO A 463 24.39 13.68 6.59
N GLY A 464 23.18 13.99 7.04
CA GLY A 464 22.67 15.36 7.12
C GLY A 464 21.14 15.44 7.07
N PRO A 465 20.57 16.65 6.95
CA PRO A 465 19.12 16.90 6.98
C PRO A 465 18.33 16.10 5.94
N LEU A 466 18.89 15.92 4.73
CA LEU A 466 18.24 15.15 3.68
C LEU A 466 18.14 13.65 4.04
N LYS A 467 19.16 13.10 4.72
CA LYS A 467 19.13 11.72 5.22
C LYS A 467 18.10 11.58 6.34
N ALA A 468 18.03 12.51 7.28
CA ALA A 468 16.98 12.50 8.31
C ALA A 468 15.56 12.59 7.73
N ALA A 469 15.35 13.50 6.76
CA ALA A 469 14.09 13.59 6.00
C ALA A 469 13.76 12.27 5.26
N TYR A 470 14.79 11.57 4.80
CA TYR A 470 14.62 10.27 4.15
C TYR A 470 14.23 9.16 5.14
N GLY A 471 14.83 9.14 6.34
CA GLY A 471 14.45 8.22 7.42
C GLY A 471 12.98 8.37 7.81
N THR A 472 12.54 9.60 8.09
CA THR A 472 11.12 9.90 8.41
C THR A 472 10.17 9.55 7.26
N PHE A 473 10.61 9.67 6.00
CA PHE A 473 9.84 9.19 4.84
C PHE A 473 9.69 7.67 4.83
N LEU A 474 10.79 6.94 5.05
CA LEU A 474 10.78 5.48 5.10
C LEU A 474 9.89 4.97 6.22
N THR A 475 9.89 5.62 7.39
CA THR A 475 8.94 5.34 8.48
C THR A 475 7.49 5.34 7.98
N GLY A 476 7.06 6.41 7.31
CA GLY A 476 5.70 6.48 6.76
C GLY A 476 5.44 5.47 5.62
N LEU A 477 6.46 5.18 4.80
CA LEU A 477 6.35 4.22 3.69
C LEU A 477 6.16 2.79 4.21
N GLU A 478 6.89 2.41 5.25
CA GLU A 478 6.82 1.10 5.87
C GLU A 478 5.48 0.88 6.57
N VAL A 479 4.90 1.90 7.23
CA VAL A 479 3.54 1.81 7.77
C VAL A 479 2.51 1.49 6.67
N ILE A 480 2.56 2.21 5.55
CA ILE A 480 1.62 1.97 4.43
C ILE A 480 1.86 0.59 3.82
N TYR A 481 3.12 0.19 3.64
CA TYR A 481 3.48 -1.11 3.08
C TYR A 481 3.01 -2.27 3.96
N LEU A 482 3.21 -2.19 5.28
CA LEU A 482 2.78 -3.22 6.23
C LEU A 482 1.26 -3.35 6.27
N HIS A 483 0.52 -2.22 6.21
CA HIS A 483 -0.93 -2.26 6.01
C HIS A 483 -1.31 -2.99 4.71
N ASP A 484 -0.64 -2.68 3.59
CA ASP A 484 -0.89 -3.31 2.29
C ASP A 484 -0.58 -4.80 2.30
N LEU A 485 0.46 -5.23 3.03
CA LEU A 485 0.81 -6.63 3.21
C LEU A 485 -0.31 -7.39 3.93
N ILE A 486 -0.84 -6.85 5.03
CA ILE A 486 -1.99 -7.46 5.74
C ILE A 486 -3.23 -7.49 4.85
N ALA A 487 -3.48 -6.42 4.10
CA ALA A 487 -4.62 -6.38 3.19
C ALA A 487 -4.54 -7.51 2.13
N GLU A 488 -3.36 -7.83 1.61
CA GLU A 488 -3.20 -8.96 0.68
C GLU A 488 -3.47 -10.33 1.30
N GLU A 489 -2.94 -10.57 2.50
CA GLU A 489 -3.16 -11.82 3.22
C GLU A 489 -4.63 -11.96 3.63
N ALA A 490 -5.23 -10.89 4.15
CA ALA A 490 -6.65 -10.85 4.51
C ALA A 490 -7.56 -11.04 3.29
N ALA A 491 -7.21 -10.43 2.15
CA ALA A 491 -7.97 -10.57 0.90
C ALA A 491 -8.00 -12.04 0.44
N THR A 492 -6.87 -12.72 0.52
CA THR A 492 -6.76 -14.15 0.21
C THR A 492 -7.59 -14.98 1.18
N ARG A 493 -7.45 -14.73 2.49
CA ARG A 493 -8.14 -15.48 3.56
C ARG A 493 -9.65 -15.36 3.49
N TYR A 494 -10.17 -14.15 3.28
CA TYR A 494 -11.61 -13.88 3.26
C TYR A 494 -12.20 -13.89 1.85
N ASN A 495 -11.46 -14.32 0.82
CA ASN A 495 -11.92 -14.35 -0.57
C ASN A 495 -12.51 -12.99 -1.01
N VAL A 496 -11.75 -11.93 -0.77
CA VAL A 496 -12.06 -10.54 -1.12
C VAL A 496 -11.03 -10.09 -2.16
N THR A 497 -11.42 -9.21 -3.08
CA THR A 497 -10.47 -8.43 -3.87
C THR A 497 -10.52 -6.99 -3.42
N TRP A 498 -9.41 -6.27 -3.53
CA TRP A 498 -9.38 -4.87 -3.11
C TRP A 498 -8.53 -4.00 -4.03
N THR A 499 -8.84 -2.71 -4.03
CA THR A 499 -8.09 -1.69 -4.76
C THR A 499 -7.96 -0.43 -3.90
N ARG A 500 -6.86 0.30 -4.08
CA ARG A 500 -6.72 1.65 -3.56
C ARG A 500 -7.36 2.63 -4.53
N THR A 501 -8.29 3.43 -4.04
CA THR A 501 -9.14 4.31 -4.88
C THR A 501 -8.74 5.77 -4.84
N MET A 502 -8.00 6.20 -3.82
CA MET A 502 -7.51 7.55 -3.62
C MET A 502 -6.14 7.49 -2.96
N PRO A 503 -5.34 8.58 -3.00
CA PRO A 503 -4.11 8.62 -2.24
C PRO A 503 -4.38 8.53 -0.74
N VAL A 504 -3.49 7.84 -0.03
CA VAL A 504 -3.41 7.83 1.44
C VAL A 504 -2.14 8.56 1.86
N MET A 505 -2.11 9.06 3.09
CA MET A 505 -0.98 9.82 3.61
C MET A 505 -0.67 9.42 5.05
N VAL A 506 0.59 9.15 5.31
CA VAL A 506 1.17 9.05 6.66
C VAL A 506 2.15 10.20 6.79
N SER A 507 2.11 10.92 7.91
CA SER A 507 3.09 11.96 8.19
C SER A 507 3.93 11.61 9.41
N ALA A 508 5.20 12.01 9.38
CA ALA A 508 6.14 11.86 10.46
C ALA A 508 6.87 13.18 10.67
N GLY A 509 7.05 13.61 11.92
CA GLY A 509 7.77 14.84 12.23
C GLY A 509 8.75 14.64 13.36
N ASP A 510 9.79 15.46 13.36
CA ASP A 510 10.84 15.43 14.37
C ASP A 510 11.36 16.85 14.62
N HIS A 511 11.43 17.21 15.90
CA HIS A 511 11.89 18.49 16.42
C HIS A 511 12.24 18.35 17.91
N ALA A 512 12.74 19.39 18.56
CA ALA A 512 13.26 19.24 19.93
C ALA A 512 12.26 18.94 21.05
N LEU A 513 10.95 18.87 20.78
CA LEU A 513 10.00 18.39 21.79
C LEU A 513 9.65 16.92 21.60
N GLY A 514 10.05 16.31 20.48
CA GLY A 514 9.83 14.90 20.21
C GLY A 514 9.67 14.59 18.73
N THR A 515 9.74 13.29 18.45
CA THR A 515 9.38 12.71 17.17
C THR A 515 7.94 12.22 17.22
N TRP A 516 7.21 12.28 16.11
CA TRP A 516 5.90 11.66 15.99
C TRP A 516 5.61 11.07 14.61
N ILE A 517 4.63 10.16 14.56
CA ILE A 517 3.97 9.67 13.35
C ILE A 517 2.45 9.82 13.48
N SER A 518 1.76 9.98 12.35
CA SER A 518 0.30 10.08 12.32
C SER A 518 -0.27 9.66 10.98
N LEU A 519 -1.33 8.86 11.01
CA LEU A 519 -2.21 8.64 9.87
C LEU A 519 -2.99 9.92 9.49
N GLU A 520 -2.79 10.39 8.27
CA GLU A 520 -3.40 11.62 7.73
C GLU A 520 -4.54 11.36 6.74
N CYS A 521 -5.03 10.12 6.73
CA CYS A 521 -6.19 9.70 5.96
C CYS A 521 -7.15 8.93 6.89
N ASN A 522 -8.32 8.60 6.36
CA ASN A 522 -9.23 7.70 7.05
C ASN A 522 -8.55 6.34 7.26
N HIS A 523 -8.82 5.67 8.40
CA HIS A 523 -8.38 4.29 8.67
C HIS A 523 -8.85 3.28 7.61
N ASN A 524 -9.86 3.63 6.80
CA ASN A 524 -10.18 2.85 5.61
C ASN A 524 -9.04 2.76 4.59
N MET A 525 -8.04 3.66 4.64
CA MET A 525 -6.85 3.64 3.79
C MET A 525 -7.19 3.65 2.28
N ALA A 526 -8.27 4.35 1.92
CA ALA A 526 -8.82 4.44 0.57
C ALA A 526 -9.07 3.08 -0.10
N VAL A 527 -9.28 2.04 0.70
CA VAL A 527 -9.52 0.68 0.23
C VAL A 527 -10.98 0.54 -0.20
N LYS A 528 -11.17 0.06 -1.43
CA LYS A 528 -12.45 -0.46 -1.92
C LYS A 528 -12.32 -1.97 -2.10
N ALA A 529 -13.13 -2.71 -1.34
CA ALA A 529 -13.19 -4.16 -1.36
C ALA A 529 -14.41 -4.68 -2.15
N GLU A 530 -14.26 -5.82 -2.82
CA GLU A 530 -15.32 -6.54 -3.52
C GLU A 530 -15.37 -8.00 -3.03
N GLY A 531 -16.54 -8.44 -2.55
CA GLY A 531 -16.78 -9.72 -1.87
C GLY A 531 -18.19 -9.76 -1.26
N THR A 532 -18.48 -10.78 -0.44
CA THR A 532 -19.72 -10.78 0.37
C THR A 532 -19.64 -9.73 1.49
N PRO A 533 -20.77 -9.17 1.96
CA PRO A 533 -20.76 -8.18 3.04
C PRO A 533 -20.02 -8.66 4.30
N GLU A 534 -20.20 -9.91 4.69
CA GLU A 534 -19.55 -10.52 5.85
C GLU A 534 -18.04 -10.63 5.67
N ASN A 535 -17.58 -11.03 4.48
CA ASN A 535 -16.17 -11.15 4.16
C ASN A 535 -15.49 -9.78 4.07
N ILE A 536 -16.17 -8.79 3.47
CA ILE A 536 -15.68 -7.41 3.43
C ILE A 536 -15.52 -6.85 4.85
N LYS A 537 -16.48 -7.12 5.74
CA LYS A 537 -16.42 -6.69 7.14
C LYS A 537 -15.24 -7.33 7.88
N ALA A 538 -15.03 -8.64 7.73
CA ALA A 538 -13.89 -9.35 8.31
C ALA A 538 -12.55 -8.85 7.76
N PHE A 539 -12.46 -8.66 6.44
CA PHE A 539 -11.31 -8.08 5.75
C PHE A 539 -10.98 -6.67 6.25
N ASN A 540 -11.97 -5.80 6.40
CA ASN A 540 -11.80 -4.45 6.92
C ASN A 540 -11.30 -4.47 8.36
N TYR A 541 -11.86 -5.34 9.20
CA TYR A 541 -11.44 -5.48 10.58
C TYR A 541 -9.97 -5.89 10.70
N ALA A 542 -9.56 -6.92 9.95
CA ALA A 542 -8.19 -7.43 10.00
C ALA A 542 -7.16 -6.34 9.66
N ARG A 543 -7.31 -5.66 8.52
CA ARG A 543 -6.32 -4.65 8.10
C ARG A 543 -6.34 -3.38 8.94
N THR A 544 -7.50 -2.95 9.45
CA THR A 544 -7.62 -1.66 10.16
C THR A 544 -7.34 -1.76 11.64
N SER A 545 -7.59 -2.93 12.27
CA SER A 545 -7.17 -3.17 13.66
C SER A 545 -5.64 -3.20 13.82
N ALA A 546 -4.91 -3.55 12.76
CA ALA A 546 -3.46 -3.61 12.76
C ALA A 546 -2.75 -2.25 12.57
N ILE A 547 -3.45 -1.20 12.13
CA ILE A 547 -2.84 0.10 11.79
C ILE A 547 -2.09 0.68 12.99
N ASN A 548 -2.76 0.79 14.14
CA ASN A 548 -2.19 1.43 15.31
C ASN A 548 -0.97 0.66 15.89
N PRO A 549 -0.99 -0.68 15.98
CA PRO A 549 0.20 -1.46 16.29
C PRO A 549 1.32 -1.35 15.25
N ILE A 550 1.00 -1.27 13.95
CA ILE A 550 2.00 -1.00 12.91
C ILE A 550 2.67 0.36 13.17
N GLU A 551 1.90 1.42 13.41
CA GLU A 551 2.45 2.76 13.71
C GLU A 551 3.38 2.71 14.92
N TYR A 552 2.95 2.05 16.00
CA TYR A 552 3.76 1.91 17.22
C TYR A 552 5.06 1.13 16.97
N TYR A 553 5.00 -0.06 16.37
CA TYR A 553 6.20 -0.89 16.24
C TYR A 553 7.16 -0.41 15.16
N VAL A 554 6.65 0.23 14.10
CA VAL A 554 7.54 0.96 13.18
C VAL A 554 8.19 2.13 13.90
N MET A 555 7.47 2.87 14.75
CA MET A 555 8.09 3.92 15.57
C MET A 555 9.12 3.35 16.54
N GLU A 556 8.82 2.29 17.29
CA GLU A 556 9.74 1.68 18.25
C GLU A 556 10.99 1.10 17.58
N ALA A 557 10.86 0.55 16.37
CA ALA A 557 12.02 0.07 15.62
C ALA A 557 12.94 1.21 15.17
N LEU A 558 12.38 2.35 14.80
CA LEU A 558 13.11 3.44 14.16
C LEU A 558 13.49 4.57 15.14
N PHE A 559 12.83 4.61 16.30
CA PHE A 559 12.92 5.62 17.36
C PHE A 559 12.75 4.92 18.73
N PRO A 560 13.68 4.01 19.10
CA PRO A 560 13.54 3.09 20.22
C PRO A 560 13.45 3.80 21.57
N GLY A 561 12.62 3.27 22.48
CA GLY A 561 12.31 3.91 23.76
C GLY A 561 11.02 4.75 23.71
N SER A 562 10.13 4.45 22.76
CA SER A 562 8.79 5.00 22.74
C SER A 562 7.99 4.53 23.96
N ASP A 563 7.13 5.40 24.48
CA ASP A 563 6.26 5.03 25.58
C ASP A 563 5.10 4.17 25.02
N PRO A 564 4.91 2.91 25.46
CA PRO A 564 3.81 2.07 25.01
C PRO A 564 2.42 2.65 25.36
N THR A 565 2.34 3.62 26.28
CA THR A 565 1.10 4.35 26.56
C THR A 565 0.73 5.37 25.49
N SER A 566 1.66 5.67 24.57
CA SER A 566 1.48 6.63 23.48
C SER A 566 0.74 6.07 22.26
N ALA A 567 0.36 4.78 22.22
CA ALA A 567 -0.62 4.22 21.28
C ALA A 567 -1.93 3.84 22.01
N PRO A 568 -3.14 3.94 21.43
CA PRO A 568 -4.37 3.56 22.11
C PRO A 568 -4.46 2.04 22.22
N THR A 569 -4.12 1.28 21.17
CA THR A 569 -4.20 -0.18 21.23
C THR A 569 -3.23 -0.76 22.26
N THR A 570 -1.97 -0.29 22.26
CA THR A 570 -0.97 -0.77 23.24
C THR A 570 -1.24 -0.22 24.64
N GLY A 571 -1.66 1.05 24.76
CA GLY A 571 -1.92 1.71 26.04
C GLY A 571 -3.17 1.21 26.77
N ILE A 572 -4.28 1.00 26.04
CA ILE A 572 -5.49 0.34 26.58
C ILE A 572 -5.13 -1.07 27.05
N GLY A 573 -4.29 -1.75 26.28
CA GLY A 573 -3.79 -3.05 26.67
C GLY A 573 -3.02 -3.06 27.95
N LEU A 574 -2.03 -2.18 28.06
CA LEU A 574 -1.25 -2.03 29.28
C LEU A 574 -2.12 -1.69 30.49
N THR A 575 -3.20 -0.91 30.31
CA THR A 575 -4.16 -0.62 31.36
C THR A 575 -4.84 -1.88 31.90
N LEU A 576 -5.34 -2.74 31.01
CA LEU A 576 -5.98 -4.00 31.40
C LEU A 576 -5.03 -4.92 32.17
N LEU A 577 -3.78 -5.00 31.72
CA LEU A 577 -2.76 -5.86 32.33
C LEU A 577 -2.37 -5.44 33.73
N ASN A 578 -2.39 -4.14 33.97
CA ASN A 578 -2.12 -3.57 35.27
C ASN A 578 -3.38 -3.61 36.18
N GLY A 579 -4.45 -4.31 35.76
CA GLY A 579 -5.70 -4.43 36.52
C GLY A 579 -6.61 -3.19 36.44
N GLY A 580 -6.36 -2.29 35.50
CA GLY A 580 -7.19 -1.11 35.27
C GLY A 580 -8.51 -1.45 34.55
N SER A 581 -9.52 -0.60 34.71
CA SER A 581 -10.85 -0.77 34.12
C SER A 581 -11.02 -0.01 32.80
N LEU A 582 -11.85 -0.55 31.90
CA LEU A 582 -12.24 0.12 30.65
C LEU A 582 -13.65 0.71 30.74
N ASN A 583 -13.83 1.82 30.03
CA ASN A 583 -15.12 2.40 29.68
C ASN A 583 -15.50 1.90 28.28
N ILE A 584 -16.58 1.11 28.21
CA ILE A 584 -17.10 0.57 26.96
C ILE A 584 -18.49 1.18 26.73
N LEU A 585 -18.69 1.77 25.56
CA LEU A 585 -19.97 2.24 25.09
C LEU A 585 -20.36 1.45 23.85
N GLU A 586 -21.46 0.72 23.96
CA GLU A 586 -22.04 -0.03 22.85
C GLU A 586 -23.25 0.69 22.26
N SER A 587 -23.34 0.64 20.94
CA SER A 587 -24.49 1.09 20.16
C SER A 587 -24.77 0.07 19.05
N GLU A 588 -25.92 0.19 18.37
CA GLU A 588 -26.24 -0.66 17.22
C GLU A 588 -25.19 -0.56 16.09
N ASN A 589 -24.50 0.57 15.96
CA ASN A 589 -23.61 0.85 14.83
C ASN A 589 -22.12 0.80 15.17
N TYR A 590 -21.75 0.96 16.44
CA TYR A 590 -20.34 0.96 16.86
C TYR A 590 -20.14 0.57 18.33
N THR A 591 -18.95 0.08 18.64
CA THR A 591 -18.39 -0.01 20.00
C THR A 591 -17.31 1.06 20.17
N LEU A 592 -17.33 1.80 21.28
CA LEU A 592 -16.25 2.70 21.69
C LEU A 592 -15.62 2.16 22.98
N ILE A 593 -14.30 2.08 23.00
CA ILE A 593 -13.49 1.61 24.12
C ILE A 593 -12.53 2.72 24.53
N SER A 594 -12.45 3.00 25.83
CA SER A 594 -11.49 3.94 26.41
C SER A 594 -11.05 3.48 27.80
N ASP A 595 -9.85 3.84 28.20
CA ASP A 595 -9.33 3.63 29.56
C ASP A 595 -9.39 4.87 30.44
N GLY A 596 -10.01 5.96 29.96
CA GLY A 596 -10.09 7.23 30.69
C GLY A 596 -8.80 8.05 30.69
N GLN A 597 -7.74 7.62 29.99
CA GLN A 597 -6.47 8.35 29.86
C GLN A 597 -6.39 9.14 28.53
N GLY A 598 -7.53 9.39 27.89
CA GLY A 598 -7.62 10.07 26.60
C GLY A 598 -7.34 9.17 25.38
N ARG A 599 -7.25 7.85 25.59
CA ARG A 599 -7.09 6.85 24.52
C ARG A 599 -8.45 6.27 24.14
N TYR A 600 -8.70 6.16 22.83
CA TYR A 600 -9.96 5.68 22.28
C TYR A 600 -9.75 4.72 21.12
N LEU A 601 -10.53 3.64 21.12
CA LEU A 601 -10.72 2.74 19.98
C LEU A 601 -12.21 2.70 19.63
N ILE A 602 -12.53 2.77 18.34
CA ILE A 602 -13.89 2.68 17.82
C ILE A 602 -13.95 1.58 16.77
N ILE A 603 -14.89 0.66 16.96
CA ILE A 603 -15.18 -0.44 16.03
C ILE A 603 -16.51 -0.15 15.37
N ASP A 604 -16.51 0.09 14.06
CA ASP A 604 -17.71 0.29 13.27
C ASP A 604 -18.33 -1.07 12.90
N HIS A 605 -19.51 -1.38 13.45
CA HIS A 605 -20.20 -2.64 13.20
C HIS A 605 -20.81 -2.73 11.80
N VAL A 606 -21.01 -1.62 11.11
CA VAL A 606 -21.55 -1.60 9.75
C VAL A 606 -20.46 -1.92 8.74
N THR A 607 -19.28 -1.31 8.89
CA THR A 607 -18.19 -1.42 7.91
C THR A 607 -17.10 -2.42 8.30
N GLY A 608 -16.99 -2.77 9.59
CA GLY A 608 -15.89 -3.55 10.15
C GLY A 608 -14.61 -2.75 10.37
N ILE A 609 -14.61 -1.44 10.09
CA ILE A 609 -13.39 -0.62 10.22
C ILE A 609 -13.16 -0.26 11.69
N VAL A 610 -11.94 -0.51 12.16
CA VAL A 610 -11.42 -0.09 13.47
C VAL A 610 -10.68 1.23 13.32
N ARG A 611 -10.92 2.15 14.26
CA ARG A 611 -10.31 3.49 14.30
C ARG A 611 -9.74 3.73 15.67
N ASP A 612 -8.58 4.37 15.71
CA ASP A 612 -7.98 4.88 16.92
C ASP A 612 -7.91 6.41 16.89
N MET A 613 -7.92 7.02 18.07
CA MET A 613 -7.71 8.46 18.22
C MET A 613 -6.41 8.72 18.95
N ILE A 614 -5.50 9.46 18.31
CA ILE A 614 -4.28 9.94 18.93
C ILE A 614 -3.95 11.39 18.61
N TYR A 615 -3.46 12.08 19.63
CA TYR A 615 -2.61 13.26 19.53
C TYR A 615 -1.14 12.81 19.60
N ALA A 616 -0.52 12.57 18.44
CA ALA A 616 0.89 12.20 18.24
C ALA A 616 1.45 11.03 19.08
N PHE A 617 1.85 9.94 18.40
CA PHE A 617 2.76 8.96 19.00
C PHE A 617 4.11 9.61 19.22
N MET A 618 4.75 9.43 20.37
CA MET A 618 6.05 10.05 20.63
C MET A 618 7.13 8.98 20.78
N GLY A 619 8.01 8.90 19.78
CA GLY A 619 9.22 8.06 19.84
C GLY A 619 10.37 8.78 20.54
N ALA A 620 11.48 8.07 20.74
CA ALA A 620 12.73 8.72 21.12
C ALA A 620 13.28 9.58 19.98
N TYR A 621 14.40 10.27 20.24
CA TYR A 621 14.92 11.26 19.32
C TYR A 621 15.68 10.71 18.13
N CYS A 622 15.81 11.58 17.12
CA CYS A 622 16.56 11.27 15.93
C CYS A 622 18.06 11.46 16.04
N TYR A 623 18.76 10.36 15.80
CA TYR A 623 20.12 10.36 15.28
C TYR A 623 20.01 10.39 13.76
N TYR A 624 20.11 11.60 13.18
CA TYR A 624 19.84 11.96 11.78
C TYR A 624 20.31 10.97 10.69
N HIS A 625 21.33 10.17 10.97
CA HIS A 625 21.85 9.15 10.08
C HIS A 625 21.39 7.72 10.42
N GLN A 626 21.26 7.40 11.71
CA GLN A 626 20.95 6.05 12.21
C GLN A 626 19.53 5.59 11.82
N GLN A 627 18.55 6.51 11.85
CA GLN A 627 17.16 6.15 11.55
C GLN A 627 16.94 5.66 10.14
N THR A 628 17.66 6.25 9.20
CA THR A 628 17.62 5.79 7.81
C THR A 628 18.15 4.37 7.70
N GLU A 629 19.18 4.03 8.46
CA GLU A 629 19.75 2.68 8.45
C GLU A 629 18.83 1.69 9.15
N TRP A 630 18.25 2.03 10.30
CA TRP A 630 17.25 1.18 10.96
C TRP A 630 16.01 0.95 10.09
N ALA A 631 15.54 1.96 9.35
CA ALA A 631 14.43 1.80 8.42
C ALA A 631 14.82 0.87 7.27
N ARG A 632 16.03 1.01 6.74
CA ARG A 632 16.55 0.08 5.73
C ARG A 632 16.65 -1.34 6.24
N GLU A 633 17.14 -1.55 7.45
CA GLU A 633 17.26 -2.88 8.07
C GLU A 633 15.88 -3.52 8.30
N LEU A 634 14.93 -2.78 8.90
CA LEU A 634 13.56 -3.23 9.11
C LEU A 634 12.87 -3.56 7.78
N GLY A 635 12.89 -2.61 6.82
CA GLY A 635 12.29 -2.78 5.51
C GLY A 635 12.86 -3.97 4.74
N GLN A 636 14.18 -4.22 4.82
CA GLN A 636 14.80 -5.39 4.20
C GLN A 636 14.32 -6.69 4.84
N ALA A 637 14.28 -6.75 6.17
CA ALA A 637 13.81 -7.93 6.89
C ALA A 637 12.36 -8.28 6.52
N ILE A 638 11.48 -7.29 6.40
CA ILE A 638 10.08 -7.52 6.01
C ILE A 638 9.96 -7.95 4.53
N ILE A 639 10.80 -7.44 3.62
CA ILE A 639 10.75 -7.84 2.21
C ILE A 639 11.16 -9.30 2.02
N PHE A 640 12.19 -9.76 2.75
CA PHE A 640 12.73 -11.12 2.60
C PHE A 640 11.74 -12.22 2.93
N SER A 641 10.69 -11.95 3.72
CA SER A 641 9.70 -12.97 4.05
C SER A 641 8.72 -13.24 2.92
N GLU A 642 8.45 -12.31 1.98
CA GLU A 642 7.41 -12.41 0.92
C GLU A 642 5.95 -12.59 1.38
N LYS A 643 5.70 -13.20 2.55
CA LYS A 643 4.39 -13.43 3.19
C LYS A 643 4.48 -13.15 4.70
N LEU A 644 3.33 -13.06 5.36
CA LEU A 644 3.31 -12.91 6.80
C LEU A 644 3.77 -14.18 7.53
N ASP A 645 3.29 -15.36 7.14
CA ASP A 645 3.61 -16.64 7.80
C ASP A 645 5.10 -16.99 7.75
N SER A 646 5.82 -16.46 6.77
CA SER A 646 7.26 -16.64 6.58
C SER A 646 8.11 -15.62 7.34
N LEU A 647 7.49 -14.63 8.00
CA LEU A 647 8.15 -13.86 9.06
C LEU A 647 8.35 -14.73 10.31
N LEU A 648 7.57 -15.82 10.42
CA LEU A 648 7.78 -16.91 11.36
C LEU A 648 8.69 -17.97 10.69
N ASP A 649 9.55 -18.59 11.49
CA ASP A 649 10.33 -19.74 11.10
C ASP A 649 9.43 -20.98 11.01
N GLY A 650 9.98 -22.09 10.49
CA GLY A 650 9.23 -23.35 10.35
C GLY A 650 8.69 -23.93 11.67
N ASN A 651 8.98 -23.31 12.82
CA ASN A 651 8.48 -23.66 14.14
C ASN A 651 7.53 -22.58 14.74
N GLY A 652 7.12 -21.56 13.97
CA GLY A 652 6.22 -20.52 14.43
C GLY A 652 6.88 -19.42 15.27
N THR A 653 8.20 -19.28 15.23
CA THR A 653 8.97 -18.25 15.97
C THR A 653 9.56 -17.20 15.02
N VAL A 654 9.73 -15.97 15.45
CA VAL A 654 10.21 -14.90 14.56
C VAL A 654 11.69 -15.10 14.19
N ASN A 655 12.03 -15.02 12.90
CA ASN A 655 13.44 -15.06 12.49
C ASN A 655 14.12 -13.70 12.77
N LEU A 656 15.15 -13.72 13.63
CA LEU A 656 15.87 -12.52 14.11
C LEU A 656 17.32 -12.46 13.62
N GLU A 657 17.74 -13.39 12.76
CA GLU A 657 19.12 -13.48 12.31
C GLU A 657 19.53 -12.21 11.53
N GLY A 658 20.62 -11.56 11.96
CA GLY A 658 21.17 -10.37 11.28
C GLY A 658 20.53 -9.03 11.65
N LEU A 659 19.52 -9.00 12.52
CA LEU A 659 18.90 -7.75 12.99
C LEU A 659 19.64 -7.12 14.19
N ASP A 660 19.59 -5.80 14.30
CA ASP A 660 20.01 -5.07 15.50
C ASP A 660 19.09 -5.38 16.70
N ASP A 661 19.62 -5.40 17.92
CA ASP A 661 18.87 -5.76 19.13
C ASP A 661 17.69 -4.81 19.43
N SER A 662 17.79 -3.54 19.04
CA SER A 662 16.69 -2.59 19.14
C SER A 662 15.57 -2.91 18.14
N ILE A 663 15.93 -3.28 16.90
CA ILE A 663 14.99 -3.68 15.84
C ILE A 663 14.34 -5.02 16.14
N LYS A 664 15.08 -6.00 16.67
CA LYS A 664 14.56 -7.34 17.01
C LYS A 664 13.31 -7.26 17.88
N LYS A 665 13.33 -6.40 18.90
CA LYS A 665 12.21 -6.24 19.84
C LYS A 665 10.96 -5.71 19.16
N ALA A 666 11.10 -4.65 18.37
CA ALA A 666 10.00 -4.03 17.65
C ALA A 666 9.45 -4.96 16.55
N TYR A 667 10.34 -5.66 15.84
CA TYR A 667 10.00 -6.61 14.79
C TYR A 667 9.16 -7.78 15.30
N ILE A 668 9.50 -8.35 16.46
CA ILE A 668 8.69 -9.41 17.08
C ILE A 668 7.27 -8.93 17.38
N GLY A 669 7.16 -7.75 18.01
CA GLY A 669 5.88 -7.14 18.31
C GLY A 669 5.05 -6.88 17.06
N LEU A 670 5.68 -6.37 16.00
CA LEU A 670 5.07 -6.15 14.69
C LEU A 670 4.53 -7.45 14.08
N VAL A 671 5.34 -8.50 13.95
CA VAL A 671 4.93 -9.76 13.31
C VAL A 671 3.76 -10.41 14.04
N ILE A 672 3.86 -10.50 15.38
CA ILE A 672 2.79 -11.04 16.23
C ILE A 672 1.52 -10.22 16.03
N SER A 673 1.66 -8.89 15.95
CA SER A 673 0.52 -8.00 15.80
C SER A 673 -0.29 -8.25 14.55
N MET A 674 0.42 -8.38 13.44
CA MET A 674 -0.18 -8.59 12.13
C MET A 674 -0.84 -9.97 12.05
N TYR A 675 -0.23 -10.99 12.67
CA TYR A 675 -0.75 -12.35 12.66
C TYR A 675 -2.06 -12.46 13.46
N ILE A 676 -2.12 -11.84 14.65
CA ILE A 676 -3.34 -11.79 15.45
C ILE A 676 -4.47 -11.06 14.70
N ALA A 677 -4.16 -10.01 13.95
CA ALA A 677 -5.16 -9.29 13.16
C ALA A 677 -5.79 -10.18 12.05
N LEU A 678 -5.05 -11.15 11.51
CA LEU A 678 -5.52 -12.07 10.46
C LEU A 678 -6.22 -13.32 11.00
N GLU A 679 -5.62 -13.97 12.00
CA GLU A 679 -6.09 -15.25 12.53
C GLU A 679 -7.13 -15.09 13.64
N GLY A 680 -7.23 -13.88 14.20
CA GLY A 680 -8.11 -13.58 15.31
C GLY A 680 -7.58 -14.12 16.65
N PRO A 681 -8.44 -14.19 17.67
CA PRO A 681 -8.03 -14.38 19.06
C PRO A 681 -7.31 -15.71 19.34
N MET A 682 -7.65 -16.77 18.59
CA MET A 682 -7.12 -18.12 18.86
C MET A 682 -5.66 -18.28 18.43
N ALA A 683 -5.17 -17.50 17.47
CA ALA A 683 -3.75 -17.50 17.09
C ALA A 683 -2.82 -17.04 18.23
N PHE A 684 -3.35 -16.25 19.17
CA PHE A 684 -2.61 -15.87 20.36
C PHE A 684 -2.24 -17.09 21.21
N VAL A 685 -3.10 -18.11 21.25
CA VAL A 685 -2.88 -19.39 21.95
C VAL A 685 -1.76 -20.18 21.28
N ASP A 686 -1.77 -20.25 19.96
CA ASP A 686 -0.72 -20.93 19.20
C ASP A 686 0.64 -20.26 19.43
N ILE A 687 0.73 -18.93 19.29
CA ILE A 687 1.98 -18.17 19.44
C ILE A 687 2.54 -18.21 20.87
N LEU A 688 1.69 -18.14 21.90
CA LEU A 688 2.14 -18.23 23.30
C LEU A 688 2.80 -19.57 23.62
N ASN A 689 2.29 -20.67 23.05
CA ASN A 689 2.88 -21.99 23.23
C ASN A 689 4.26 -22.11 22.58
N TYR A 690 4.57 -21.32 21.54
CA TYR A 690 5.86 -21.35 20.84
C TYR A 690 6.92 -20.40 21.45
N ALA A 691 6.52 -19.29 22.08
CA ALA A 691 7.44 -18.22 22.52
C ALA A 691 8.18 -18.47 23.86
N LEU A 692 7.88 -19.56 24.59
CA LEU A 692 8.38 -19.79 25.95
C LEU A 692 9.83 -20.31 26.08
N VAL A 693 10.64 -20.34 25.01
CA VAL A 693 11.94 -21.06 25.02
C VAL A 693 13.20 -20.18 25.10
N GLY A 694 13.15 -18.84 25.07
CA GLY A 694 14.43 -18.09 25.14
C GLY A 694 14.38 -16.60 25.49
N GLN A 695 14.99 -16.29 26.64
CA GLN A 695 15.54 -15.02 27.13
C GLN A 695 14.63 -13.78 27.14
N GLY A 696 14.62 -13.09 28.29
CA GLY A 696 13.65 -12.05 28.60
C GLY A 696 13.68 -10.83 27.66
N LEU A 697 12.72 -9.95 27.92
CA LEU A 697 12.72 -8.53 27.58
C LEU A 697 12.03 -8.11 26.26
N ILE A 698 10.77 -8.54 26.12
CA ILE A 698 9.63 -7.75 25.58
C ILE A 698 8.42 -7.81 26.55
N GLY A 699 8.34 -8.87 27.37
CA GLY A 699 7.57 -8.98 28.63
C GLY A 699 6.05 -8.89 28.48
N LEU A 700 5.34 -10.02 28.65
CA LEU A 700 3.87 -10.08 28.59
C LEU A 700 3.24 -9.81 27.19
N ASN A 701 3.96 -9.79 26.05
CA ASN A 701 3.41 -9.80 24.67
C ASN A 701 2.09 -9.01 24.48
N MET A 702 2.07 -7.68 24.49
CA MET A 702 0.82 -6.94 24.25
C MET A 702 -0.33 -7.28 25.24
N ALA A 703 -0.03 -7.87 26.41
CA ALA A 703 -0.78 -9.03 26.94
C ALA A 703 -2.24 -9.17 26.49
N ALA A 704 -2.28 -10.01 25.46
CA ALA A 704 -3.39 -10.46 24.64
C ALA A 704 -3.85 -9.47 23.56
N TYR A 705 -2.97 -8.68 22.93
CA TYR A 705 -3.32 -7.77 21.81
C TYR A 705 -4.54 -6.82 21.99
N ALA A 706 -5.07 -6.41 23.14
CA ALA A 706 -4.81 -6.68 24.54
C ALA A 706 -6.15 -7.06 25.18
N THR A 707 -6.16 -8.25 25.78
CA THR A 707 -7.35 -9.07 26.12
C THR A 707 -8.35 -9.28 24.97
N ILE A 708 -7.84 -9.42 23.73
CA ILE A 708 -8.59 -9.72 22.50
C ILE A 708 -9.63 -8.65 22.25
N ILE A 709 -9.50 -7.63 21.42
CA ILE A 709 -10.77 -6.94 21.09
C ILE A 709 -11.40 -6.10 22.25
N ALA A 710 -10.87 -6.26 23.48
CA ALA A 710 -11.60 -6.57 24.73
C ALA A 710 -13.05 -7.07 24.55
N TYR A 711 -13.10 -8.21 23.85
CA TYR A 711 -14.19 -8.91 23.19
C TYR A 711 -14.77 -8.15 21.99
N THR A 712 -14.81 -8.81 20.84
CA THR A 712 -15.96 -8.81 19.93
C THR A 712 -17.26 -8.34 20.63
N GLY A 713 -17.59 -7.04 20.62
CA GLY A 713 -18.57 -6.40 21.53
C GLY A 713 -19.99 -7.00 21.56
N LEU A 714 -20.20 -8.06 22.34
CA LEU A 714 -21.48 -8.72 22.65
C LEU A 714 -22.26 -9.36 21.48
N LEU A 715 -21.58 -9.94 20.48
CA LEU A 715 -22.17 -10.98 19.62
C LEU A 715 -21.58 -12.37 19.98
N ASN A 716 -22.46 -13.30 20.39
CA ASN A 716 -22.26 -14.67 20.90
C ASN A 716 -20.96 -15.38 20.47
N ILE A 717 -19.96 -15.45 21.36
CA ILE A 717 -18.77 -16.31 21.20
C ILE A 717 -18.65 -17.23 22.44
N THR A 718 -18.30 -18.49 22.17
CA THR A 718 -18.53 -19.71 22.97
C THR A 718 -17.84 -19.77 24.34
N ASP A 719 -18.40 -20.59 25.23
CA ASP A 719 -17.97 -20.80 26.62
C ASP A 719 -16.50 -21.26 26.76
N ASP A 720 -15.95 -21.88 25.72
CA ASP A 720 -14.59 -22.46 25.70
C ASP A 720 -13.45 -21.42 25.85
N ILE A 721 -13.61 -20.19 25.35
CA ILE A 721 -12.57 -19.13 25.51
C ILE A 721 -12.59 -18.56 26.93
N LYS A 722 -13.76 -18.55 27.59
CA LYS A 722 -13.87 -18.15 29.01
C LYS A 722 -13.24 -19.20 29.91
N GLU A 723 -13.48 -20.47 29.61
CA GLU A 723 -12.88 -21.63 30.29
C GLU A 723 -11.34 -21.61 30.18
N PHE A 724 -10.78 -21.32 28.99
CA PHE A 724 -9.33 -21.27 28.77
C PHE A 724 -8.60 -20.15 29.53
N ILE A 725 -9.16 -18.93 29.61
CA ILE A 725 -8.57 -17.80 30.36
C ILE A 725 -8.58 -18.10 31.87
N ILE A 726 -9.61 -18.79 32.36
CA ILE A 726 -9.74 -19.24 33.75
C ILE A 726 -8.67 -20.29 34.08
N GLU A 727 -8.32 -21.16 33.12
CA GLU A 727 -7.39 -22.27 33.33
C GLU A 727 -5.89 -21.88 33.31
N HIS A 728 -5.48 -20.78 32.66
CA HIS A 728 -4.05 -20.58 32.30
C HIS A 728 -3.37 -19.26 32.77
N GLN A 729 -3.88 -18.59 33.81
CA GLN A 729 -3.19 -17.44 34.42
C GLN A 729 -1.95 -17.88 35.25
N THR A 730 -0.72 -17.83 34.72
CA THR A 730 0.49 -17.93 35.57
C THR A 730 1.74 -17.17 35.08
N TYR A 731 2.27 -16.28 35.94
CA TYR A 731 3.61 -16.30 36.57
C TYR A 731 4.24 -14.90 36.73
N ILE A 732 4.59 -14.51 37.98
CA ILE A 732 5.38 -13.32 38.31
C ILE A 732 6.82 -13.76 38.61
N PRO A 733 7.85 -13.15 37.99
CA PRO A 733 9.25 -13.51 38.23
C PRO A 733 9.70 -13.27 39.68
N LYS A 734 10.62 -14.12 40.13
CA LYS A 734 11.24 -14.13 41.48
C LYS A 734 11.83 -12.78 41.91
N ASP A 735 12.27 -11.98 40.95
CA ASP A 735 13.02 -10.74 41.18
C ASP A 735 12.09 -9.61 41.70
N ILE A 736 10.81 -9.64 41.32
CA ILE A 736 9.77 -8.74 41.84
C ILE A 736 9.38 -9.11 43.27
N ILE A 737 9.44 -10.40 43.61
CA ILE A 737 9.21 -10.90 44.98
C ILE A 737 10.33 -10.41 45.91
N ASP A 738 11.59 -10.46 45.46
CA ASP A 738 12.75 -10.03 46.26
C ASP A 738 12.76 -8.50 46.50
N ILE A 739 12.31 -7.70 45.52
CA ILE A 739 12.15 -6.24 45.66
C ILE A 739 11.02 -5.90 46.66
N LEU A 740 9.88 -6.60 46.60
CA LEU A 740 8.76 -6.39 47.53
C LEU A 740 9.12 -6.78 48.98
N LEU A 741 9.88 -7.86 49.18
CA LEU A 741 10.36 -8.26 50.51
C LEU A 741 11.35 -7.24 51.11
N THR A 742 12.11 -6.54 50.26
CA THR A 742 13.07 -5.51 50.68
C THR A 742 12.38 -4.18 51.01
N VAL A 743 11.32 -3.82 50.29
CA VAL A 743 10.57 -2.56 50.47
C VAL A 743 9.70 -2.56 51.75
N PHE A 744 9.22 -3.71 52.23
CA PHE A 744 8.31 -3.76 53.40
C PHE A 744 8.96 -4.10 54.76
N GLY A 745 10.27 -4.32 54.84
CA GLY A 745 10.99 -4.37 56.13
C GLY A 745 10.55 -5.46 57.12
N TYR A 746 9.99 -6.60 56.67
CA TYR A 746 9.56 -7.68 57.55
C TYR A 746 10.71 -8.67 57.85
N VAL A 747 11.31 -8.52 59.02
CA VAL A 747 12.08 -9.58 59.67
C VAL A 747 11.08 -10.55 60.30
N SER A 748 11.07 -11.81 59.86
CA SER A 748 10.32 -12.86 60.53
C SER A 748 10.77 -12.99 62.00
N LYS A 749 9.92 -12.59 62.94
CA LYS A 749 9.96 -13.12 64.31
C LYS A 749 8.57 -13.61 64.69
N GLY A 750 8.38 -14.92 64.56
CA GLY A 750 7.29 -15.67 65.20
C GLY A 750 6.03 -15.87 64.35
N GLY A 751 6.00 -16.98 63.59
CA GLY A 751 4.83 -17.85 63.49
C GLY A 751 3.59 -17.43 62.69
N ALA A 752 3.52 -16.27 62.04
CA ALA A 752 2.42 -15.94 61.13
C ALA A 752 2.96 -15.18 59.91
N GLY A 753 2.88 -15.81 58.73
CA GLY A 753 3.13 -15.19 57.44
C GLY A 753 1.84 -15.10 56.64
N ALA A 754 1.52 -13.93 56.12
CA ALA A 754 0.47 -13.74 55.12
C ALA A 754 1.12 -13.78 53.73
N ILE A 755 0.61 -14.62 52.84
CA ILE A 755 0.95 -14.57 51.41
C ILE A 755 -0.19 -13.80 50.74
N LEU A 756 0.11 -12.62 50.19
CA LEU A 756 -0.78 -11.97 49.23
C LEU A 756 -0.40 -12.49 47.84
N GLY A 757 -1.17 -13.46 47.37
CA GLY A 757 -1.18 -13.89 45.97
C GLY A 757 -2.47 -13.42 45.29
N SER A 758 -2.48 -13.39 43.97
CA SER A 758 -3.56 -12.87 43.11
C SER A 758 -4.87 -13.69 43.15
N ILE A 759 -5.10 -14.54 44.16
CA ILE A 759 -6.22 -15.51 44.20
C ILE A 759 -6.82 -15.72 45.60
N GLY A 760 -6.84 -14.67 46.42
CA GLY A 760 -7.53 -14.66 47.72
C GLY A 760 -6.59 -14.70 48.93
N PHE A 761 -7.17 -14.41 50.10
CA PHE A 761 -6.47 -14.33 51.38
C PHE A 761 -6.30 -15.74 51.97
N CYS A 762 -5.05 -16.20 52.10
CA CYS A 762 -4.72 -17.45 52.78
C CYS A 762 -4.03 -17.17 54.12
N MET A 763 -4.58 -17.71 55.20
CA MET A 763 -3.95 -17.77 56.51
C MET A 763 -3.40 -19.17 56.75
N TRP A 764 -2.18 -19.25 57.28
CA TRP A 764 -1.62 -20.51 57.74
C TRP A 764 -1.63 -20.57 59.27
N PHE A 765 -2.11 -21.70 59.82
CA PHE A 765 -2.09 -22.00 61.26
C PHE A 765 -1.63 -23.44 61.46
N GLY A 766 -0.37 -23.63 61.88
CA GLY A 766 0.17 -24.98 62.12
C GLY A 766 0.23 -25.80 60.83
N ASP A 767 -0.42 -26.98 60.80
CA ASP A 767 -0.46 -27.90 59.65
C ASP A 767 -1.62 -27.62 58.66
N LYS A 768 -2.41 -26.55 58.89
CA LYS A 768 -3.64 -26.26 58.14
C LYS A 768 -3.62 -24.90 57.44
N ILE A 769 -4.16 -24.87 56.23
CA ILE A 769 -4.39 -23.65 55.43
C ILE A 769 -5.89 -23.29 55.46
N LEU A 770 -6.17 -22.01 55.74
CA LEU A 770 -7.50 -21.41 55.64
C LEU A 770 -7.53 -20.41 54.48
N SER A 771 -8.39 -20.63 53.48
CA SER A 771 -8.46 -19.82 52.26
C SER A 771 -9.79 -19.07 52.16
N PHE A 772 -9.74 -17.77 51.88
CA PHE A 772 -10.88 -16.93 51.54
C PHE A 772 -10.74 -16.45 50.09
N ARG A 773 -11.75 -16.66 49.25
CA ARG A 773 -11.80 -16.09 47.89
C ARG A 773 -12.95 -15.10 47.79
N ASP A 774 -12.61 -13.82 47.62
CA ASP A 774 -13.52 -12.67 47.72
C ASP A 774 -13.68 -11.86 46.42
N TYR A 775 -13.06 -12.30 45.32
CA TYR A 775 -13.30 -11.72 44.00
C TYR A 775 -13.87 -12.79 43.08
N TYR A 776 -14.82 -12.41 42.22
CA TYR A 776 -15.36 -13.17 41.07
C TYR A 776 -16.71 -13.91 41.21
N LEU A 777 -17.41 -13.87 42.35
CA LEU A 777 -18.84 -14.27 42.43
C LEU A 777 -19.67 -13.26 43.25
N PRO A 778 -20.91 -12.90 42.83
CA PRO A 778 -21.85 -12.14 43.64
C PRO A 778 -22.06 -12.78 45.01
N LYS A 779 -22.25 -11.96 46.05
CA LYS A 779 -22.29 -12.37 47.46
C LYS A 779 -23.31 -13.49 47.73
N GLU A 780 -24.37 -13.58 46.94
CA GLU A 780 -25.37 -14.65 47.02
C GLU A 780 -24.88 -16.07 46.65
N TYR A 781 -23.70 -16.24 46.04
CA TYR A 781 -23.11 -17.54 45.68
C TYR A 781 -22.07 -18.05 46.69
N TRP A 782 -21.76 -17.29 47.73
CA TRP A 782 -20.80 -17.68 48.76
C TRP A 782 -21.42 -18.75 49.66
N LYS A 783 -21.16 -20.02 49.38
CA LYS A 783 -21.76 -21.10 50.17
C LYS A 783 -20.85 -21.77 51.19
N TYR A 784 -19.51 -21.81 51.05
CA TYR A 784 -18.66 -22.52 52.03
C TYR A 784 -17.24 -21.93 52.19
N ILE A 785 -16.72 -21.97 53.42
CA ILE A 785 -15.30 -21.81 53.78
C ILE A 785 -14.70 -23.22 53.82
N SER A 786 -13.57 -23.46 53.14
CA SER A 786 -12.89 -24.76 53.14
C SER A 786 -11.55 -24.73 53.91
N TYR A 787 -11.23 -25.86 54.54
CA TYR A 787 -10.02 -26.07 55.33
C TYR A 787 -9.22 -27.22 54.71
N HIS A 788 -7.94 -26.99 54.44
CA HIS A 788 -7.11 -28.00 53.77
C HIS A 788 -5.76 -28.24 54.46
N ARG A 789 -5.26 -29.47 54.34
CA ARG A 789 -3.91 -29.84 54.83
C ARG A 789 -2.82 -29.31 53.90
N SER A 790 -1.72 -28.86 54.50
CA SER A 790 -0.63 -28.24 53.74
C SER A 790 0.20 -29.25 52.96
N TRP A 791 0.68 -28.82 51.79
CA TRP A 791 1.63 -29.56 50.96
C TRP A 791 3.01 -29.71 51.60
N TYR A 792 3.31 -28.91 52.63
CA TYR A 792 4.53 -29.02 53.44
C TYR A 792 4.52 -30.22 54.40
N ASP A 793 3.36 -30.71 54.81
CA ASP A 793 3.23 -31.77 55.82
C ASP A 793 2.95 -33.16 55.20
N GLY A 794 3.38 -33.35 53.95
CA GLY A 794 3.31 -34.65 53.28
C GLY A 794 1.95 -34.95 52.66
N TYR A 795 1.26 -33.95 52.11
CA TYR A 795 0.01 -34.12 51.34
C TYR A 795 0.09 -33.41 49.98
N GLU A 796 -0.71 -33.83 49.02
CA GLU A 796 -0.99 -33.11 47.78
C GLU A 796 -2.45 -32.76 47.73
N LEU A 797 -2.76 -31.49 47.47
CA LEU A 797 -4.13 -31.04 47.22
C LEU A 797 -4.34 -30.94 45.72
N ARG A 798 -5.37 -31.62 45.21
CA ARG A 798 -5.85 -31.46 43.84
C ARG A 798 -7.28 -30.95 43.88
N CYS A 799 -7.66 -30.15 42.89
CA CYS A 799 -9.02 -29.70 42.72
C CYS A 799 -9.54 -30.07 41.33
N TYR A 800 -10.84 -30.24 41.23
CA TYR A 800 -11.55 -30.43 39.97
C TYR A 800 -12.97 -29.85 40.11
N VAL A 801 -13.58 -29.52 38.98
CA VAL A 801 -14.98 -29.09 38.95
C VAL A 801 -15.84 -30.32 38.73
N GLY A 802 -16.77 -30.57 39.65
CA GLY A 802 -17.71 -31.68 39.56
C GLY A 802 -18.83 -31.40 38.55
N GLU A 803 -19.56 -32.45 38.17
CA GLU A 803 -20.77 -32.31 37.32
C GLU A 803 -21.86 -31.44 37.97
N ASP A 804 -21.78 -31.22 39.28
CA ASP A 804 -22.65 -30.33 40.06
C ASP A 804 -22.20 -28.86 40.02
N HIS A 805 -21.19 -28.55 39.20
CA HIS A 805 -20.58 -27.23 39.05
C HIS A 805 -20.00 -26.65 40.34
N CYS A 806 -19.69 -27.51 41.32
CA CYS A 806 -18.94 -27.14 42.52
C CYS A 806 -17.46 -27.47 42.35
N ILE A 807 -16.60 -26.78 43.09
CA ILE A 807 -15.17 -27.13 43.18
C ILE A 807 -15.04 -28.23 44.23
N HIS A 808 -14.63 -29.42 43.80
CA HIS A 808 -14.31 -30.55 44.66
C HIS A 808 -12.81 -30.61 44.88
N TYR A 809 -12.41 -31.09 46.05
CA TYR A 809 -11.01 -31.22 46.41
C TYR A 809 -10.66 -32.67 46.71
N ILE A 810 -9.40 -33.01 46.48
CA ILE A 810 -8.83 -34.31 46.82
C ILE A 810 -7.53 -34.05 47.57
N GLU A 811 -7.49 -34.47 48.83
CA GLU A 811 -6.27 -34.47 49.64
C GLU A 811 -5.62 -35.84 49.59
N ILE A 812 -4.39 -35.92 49.10
CA ILE A 812 -3.69 -37.18 48.84
C ILE A 812 -2.41 -37.21 49.67
N PRO A 813 -2.25 -38.15 50.61
CA PRO A 813 -1.01 -38.27 51.37
C PRO A 813 0.19 -38.61 50.47
N LYS A 814 1.37 -38.08 50.81
CA LYS A 814 2.66 -38.41 50.20
C LYS A 814 3.41 -39.40 51.06
N ASN A 815 4.17 -40.28 50.42
CA ASN A 815 5.24 -41.05 51.04
C ASN A 815 6.50 -40.19 51.16
N PRO A 816 7.49 -40.60 51.99
CA PRO A 816 8.77 -39.89 52.10
C PRO A 816 9.55 -39.77 50.78
N ASP A 817 9.30 -40.65 49.82
CA ASP A 817 9.88 -40.63 48.47
C ASP A 817 9.13 -39.70 47.49
N GLY A 818 8.06 -39.05 47.95
CA GLY A 818 7.21 -38.15 47.16
C GLY A 818 6.09 -38.85 46.39
N SER A 819 6.02 -40.18 46.39
CA SER A 819 4.93 -40.92 45.74
C SER A 819 3.59 -40.69 46.45
N LEU A 820 2.50 -40.63 45.69
CA LEU A 820 1.16 -40.32 46.19
C LEU A 820 0.41 -41.59 46.59
N ARG A 821 -0.14 -41.62 47.81
CA ARG A 821 -0.99 -42.70 48.33
C ARG A 821 -2.46 -42.42 48.02
N TRP A 822 -2.82 -42.66 46.76
CA TRP A 822 -4.16 -42.41 46.25
C TRP A 822 -5.27 -43.24 46.91
N ASP A 823 -4.92 -44.41 47.44
CA ASP A 823 -5.81 -45.26 48.21
C ASP A 823 -6.19 -44.66 49.58
N GLU A 824 -5.39 -43.70 50.06
CA GLU A 824 -5.66 -42.91 51.27
C GLU A 824 -6.19 -41.50 50.95
N ALA A 825 -6.53 -41.22 49.70
CA ALA A 825 -7.02 -39.91 49.28
C ALA A 825 -8.39 -39.60 49.87
N VAL A 826 -8.56 -38.37 50.37
CA VAL A 826 -9.82 -37.86 50.92
C VAL A 826 -10.43 -36.89 49.93
N TYR A 827 -11.61 -37.23 49.42
CA TYR A 827 -12.42 -36.37 48.56
C TYR A 827 -13.30 -35.48 49.43
N ILE A 828 -13.23 -34.17 49.21
CA ILE A 828 -13.88 -33.12 50.00
C ILE A 828 -14.83 -32.33 49.12
#